data_AF-A0A970R5H0-F1
#
_entry.id   AF-A0A970R5H0-F1
#
_cell.length_a   1.000
_cell.length_b   1.000
_cell.length_c   1.000
_cell.angle_alpha   90.00
_cell.angle_beta   90.00
_cell.angle_gamma   90.00
#
_symmetry.space_group_name_H-M   'P 1'
#
loop_
_entity.id
_entity.type
_entity.pdbx_description
1 polymer ?
#
loop_
_entity_poly.entity_id
_entity_poly.type
_entity_poly.pdbx_seq_one_letter_code
_entity_poly.pdbx_strand_id
1 'polypeptide(L)'
;MPTIGAGIATCKNITINGILTIAAADLNVAQNLAVNGTLAMNNAGAELSVQGEIAWNAGSTANITADAQIHAYGNWNFNAGANANLANGTVFFLGTVNKWIRSYSANCSFFNLRSQKTGGAQIGFSDLSTEDLKINGYLLTYTGSRFVSDSPNDIIVKGNITSQGILQCNYGAMKLDGINQTITPGLNDYFNHFVFSQTGTASIVTTQTNIVNIKGDIHFDSGIFNAGSSIIKVGGNWDNNVGTSAFVEGGSRVIFNGGNYHQYCGNETFNIVEVDKPLGGALRTSNSGVGKTVMCNEYDWTAGALDARNGNFTAISLTDNGIAGNFYVNEGGSITLGNYGSNPQLKGNITMTGGTFNIIAAIESQWPGNGNASITMSDGELNVYPYGIEIVDNPPYTFTTNIIGGSIRTEGAFINYRSDFNPTAGTVELYGNQNAALSMSAGSLYKLIINKENSNSVILSTNLTLSGGLTVDEGTLNLNAKTLSTGKECKVYDGGVLDLNAGSSLLIKASYWLNVYSGGLLKAIGTAGNPALISRLGSANYIYINIYSGGNISARNTQFHYLNPLRIITGGIIDPDNPLSDCQFRYCETGMLWVENGQTLLIRNTEFLSPASGYNVYKSVDNGGLTFRDAFGDYSGAAFENDPHNRIHWGDEFITHNISLPAGWSGLSSSVIPNQPAMENVFAPISDELIIAQTMAQMYYPGQNVNTIGNWVSQSAYKVKTSAACTLPVTGEYESDLTVSLNAGWSLLPVVSPVGADADDLFSLVDALVIAKDVAGTGVYWPEHGINTLQVVEPGKAYFVLLTEPGVVDFTGMKKLTVAKNLTQQTLTVPHVRDETLSGLNIRQTPLTHTIAFPRFVTTDFDEGSIITIYNQQGLCCGAAIFQNQNLALTAFGDDPTTPAIDGMTEGEPLQFRVFNPETGKAFALEIVYDDQMPQGGAFVNHGLSAVKEMKVTCMDEIADLGLHVSVYPNPSSGVFQVSTLPVRQLADQSGFDWEISNTHGSIVATGDNHSEAFTIDLSNHPKGIYFLKIKHRGWQTVEKLVVQ
;
A
#
# COMPACT_ATOMS: atom_id res chain seq x y z
N MET A 1 -0.98 -13.34 97.71
CA MET A 1 -1.60 -12.25 96.93
C MET A 1 -3.09 -12.26 97.23
N PRO A 2 -3.74 -11.10 97.44
CA PRO A 2 -5.20 -11.04 97.58
C PRO A 2 -5.90 -11.69 96.39
N THR A 3 -6.74 -12.69 96.65
CA THR A 3 -7.50 -13.41 95.63
C THR A 3 -8.97 -13.47 96.04
N ILE A 4 -9.86 -13.09 95.13
CA ILE A 4 -11.30 -13.37 95.24
C ILE A 4 -11.54 -14.73 94.59
N GLY A 5 -11.67 -15.76 95.43
CA GLY A 5 -11.56 -17.17 95.02
C GLY A 5 -12.83 -17.77 94.40
N ALA A 6 -14.01 -17.47 94.96
CA ALA A 6 -15.32 -17.93 94.48
C ALA A 6 -16.46 -17.07 95.08
N GLY A 7 -17.62 -17.05 94.42
CA GLY A 7 -18.82 -16.35 94.89
C GLY A 7 -18.84 -14.85 94.54
N ILE A 8 -19.73 -14.09 95.20
CA ILE A 8 -19.94 -12.66 94.93
C ILE A 8 -19.28 -11.81 96.04
N ALA A 9 -18.33 -10.96 95.66
CA ALA A 9 -17.74 -9.94 96.51
C ALA A 9 -18.31 -8.56 96.13
N THR A 10 -18.59 -7.71 97.13
CA THR A 10 -19.07 -6.35 96.92
C THR A 10 -18.23 -5.34 97.68
N CYS A 11 -17.98 -4.17 97.10
CA CYS A 11 -17.33 -3.05 97.78
C CYS A 11 -17.82 -1.71 97.23
N LYS A 12 -17.60 -0.63 97.99
CA LYS A 12 -17.95 0.73 97.53
C LYS A 12 -16.92 1.26 96.54
N ASN A 13 -15.66 1.35 96.96
CA ASN A 13 -14.52 1.71 96.11
C ASN A 13 -13.42 0.67 96.34
N ILE A 14 -12.55 0.48 95.34
CA ILE A 14 -11.37 -0.37 95.50
C ILE A 14 -10.15 0.28 94.83
N THR A 15 -9.00 0.19 95.51
CA THR A 15 -7.70 0.63 94.98
C THR A 15 -6.72 -0.53 95.03
N ILE A 16 -6.12 -0.88 93.89
CA ILE A 16 -5.19 -1.99 93.74
C ILE A 16 -3.78 -1.43 93.67
N ASN A 17 -3.03 -1.46 94.78
CA ASN A 17 -1.61 -1.02 94.82
C ASN A 17 -0.61 -2.15 94.56
N GLY A 18 -1.01 -3.40 94.79
CA GLY A 18 -0.22 -4.60 94.53
C GLY A 18 -0.88 -5.45 93.44
N ILE A 19 -0.98 -6.76 93.65
CA ILE A 19 -1.70 -7.66 92.73
C ILE A 19 -3.04 -8.06 93.37
N LEU A 20 -4.15 -7.85 92.65
CA LEU A 20 -5.46 -8.43 92.98
C LEU A 20 -5.82 -9.46 91.92
N THR A 21 -6.09 -10.69 92.34
CA THR A 21 -6.59 -11.75 91.45
C THR A 21 -8.08 -11.97 91.66
N ILE A 22 -8.87 -11.89 90.59
CA ILE A 22 -10.24 -12.38 90.54
C ILE A 22 -10.18 -13.76 89.87
N ALA A 23 -10.47 -14.82 90.62
CA ALA A 23 -10.50 -16.20 90.12
C ALA A 23 -11.89 -16.48 89.51
N ALA A 24 -12.53 -17.60 89.80
CA ALA A 24 -13.90 -17.86 89.35
C ALA A 24 -14.93 -17.18 90.27
N ALA A 25 -14.93 -15.85 90.30
CA ALA A 25 -15.72 -15.05 91.22
C ALA A 25 -16.20 -13.73 90.60
N ASP A 26 -17.21 -13.14 91.22
CA ASP A 26 -17.80 -11.86 90.82
C ASP A 26 -17.34 -10.76 91.80
N LEU A 27 -16.77 -9.68 91.29
CA LEU A 27 -16.47 -8.48 92.08
C LEU A 27 -17.35 -7.30 91.63
N ASN A 28 -18.25 -6.87 92.50
CA ASN A 28 -19.13 -5.73 92.31
C ASN A 28 -18.61 -4.49 93.05
N VAL A 29 -18.27 -3.43 92.32
CA VAL A 29 -17.76 -2.14 92.83
C VAL A 29 -18.82 -1.07 92.59
N ALA A 30 -19.42 -0.55 93.67
CA ALA A 30 -20.54 0.39 93.59
C ALA A 30 -20.17 1.83 93.17
N GLN A 31 -18.88 2.17 93.23
CA GLN A 31 -18.31 3.45 92.80
C GLN A 31 -17.04 3.15 91.99
N ASN A 32 -15.87 3.60 92.42
CA ASN A 32 -14.68 3.66 91.56
C ASN A 32 -13.69 2.51 91.81
N LEU A 33 -13.04 2.09 90.73
CA LEU A 33 -11.88 1.20 90.71
C LEU A 33 -10.64 1.98 90.27
N ALA A 34 -9.61 2.03 91.11
CA ALA A 34 -8.30 2.57 90.76
C ALA A 34 -7.24 1.46 90.78
N VAL A 35 -6.51 1.27 89.68
CA VAL A 35 -5.44 0.29 89.55
C VAL A 35 -4.10 1.03 89.49
N ASN A 36 -3.25 0.82 90.48
CA ASN A 36 -1.86 1.31 90.54
C ASN A 36 -0.85 0.15 90.38
N GLY A 37 -1.26 -1.09 90.67
CA GLY A 37 -0.48 -2.32 90.49
C GLY A 37 -1.06 -3.23 89.40
N THR A 38 -1.32 -4.50 89.70
CA THR A 38 -1.83 -5.49 88.73
C THR A 38 -3.25 -5.95 89.06
N LEU A 39 -4.17 -5.82 88.11
CA LEU A 39 -5.42 -6.57 88.11
C LEU A 39 -5.23 -7.86 87.32
N ALA A 40 -5.44 -9.00 87.96
CA ALA A 40 -5.33 -10.32 87.35
C ALA A 40 -6.70 -11.01 87.24
N MET A 41 -7.08 -11.43 86.04
CA MET A 41 -8.31 -12.19 85.78
C MET A 41 -7.96 -13.35 84.83
N ASN A 42 -7.54 -14.47 85.43
CA ASN A 42 -6.95 -15.61 84.72
C ASN A 42 -7.91 -16.81 84.64
N ASN A 43 -9.19 -16.60 84.93
CA ASN A 43 -10.25 -17.60 84.85
C ASN A 43 -11.43 -17.04 84.04
N ALA A 44 -12.04 -17.85 83.16
CA ALA A 44 -13.15 -17.40 82.31
C ALA A 44 -14.45 -17.11 83.09
N GLY A 45 -14.59 -17.66 84.31
CA GLY A 45 -15.67 -17.32 85.23
C GLY A 45 -15.39 -16.09 86.11
N ALA A 46 -14.35 -15.30 85.82
CA ALA A 46 -14.08 -14.06 86.53
C ALA A 46 -14.95 -12.93 85.98
N GLU A 47 -15.75 -12.29 86.83
CA GLU A 47 -16.56 -11.12 86.47
C GLU A 47 -16.20 -9.91 87.35
N LEU A 48 -16.02 -8.75 86.73
CA LEU A 48 -15.79 -7.48 87.43
C LEU A 48 -16.81 -6.46 86.97
N SER A 49 -17.70 -6.02 87.86
CA SER A 49 -18.69 -4.98 87.60
C SER A 49 -18.37 -3.70 88.36
N VAL A 50 -18.20 -2.58 87.65
CA VAL A 50 -17.86 -1.28 88.24
C VAL A 50 -18.87 -0.23 87.81
N GLN A 51 -19.59 0.32 88.79
CA GLN A 51 -20.65 1.31 88.56
C GLN A 51 -20.10 2.72 88.28
N GLY A 52 -18.96 3.07 88.90
CA GLY A 52 -18.25 4.34 88.72
C GLY A 52 -17.06 4.21 87.78
N GLU A 53 -16.05 5.06 87.97
CA GLU A 53 -14.90 5.15 87.07
C GLU A 53 -13.92 3.98 87.25
N ILE A 54 -13.35 3.51 86.14
CA ILE A 54 -12.22 2.58 86.10
C ILE A 54 -11.00 3.37 85.66
N ALA A 55 -10.01 3.53 86.55
CA ALA A 55 -8.78 4.25 86.29
C ALA A 55 -7.56 3.33 86.39
N TRP A 56 -6.82 3.20 85.28
CA TRP A 56 -5.50 2.58 85.23
C TRP A 56 -4.46 3.68 85.35
N ASN A 57 -3.72 3.71 86.45
CA ASN A 57 -2.77 4.77 86.77
C ASN A 57 -1.33 4.40 86.39
N ALA A 58 -0.41 5.34 86.55
CA ALA A 58 1.01 5.13 86.28
C ALA A 58 1.54 3.86 86.98
N GLY A 59 2.24 3.00 86.24
CA GLY A 59 2.77 1.73 86.72
C GLY A 59 1.79 0.56 86.76
N SER A 60 0.50 0.79 86.47
CA SER A 60 -0.50 -0.28 86.46
C SER A 60 -0.32 -1.25 85.30
N THR A 61 -0.68 -2.52 85.51
CA THR A 61 -0.60 -3.59 84.51
C THR A 61 -1.86 -4.44 84.53
N ALA A 62 -2.26 -5.00 83.39
CA ALA A 62 -3.32 -6.00 83.32
C ALA A 62 -2.71 -7.39 83.10
N ASN A 63 -3.08 -8.36 83.93
CA ASN A 63 -2.84 -9.79 83.68
C ASN A 63 -4.18 -10.46 83.45
N ILE A 64 -4.81 -10.17 82.31
CA ILE A 64 -6.11 -10.72 81.95
C ILE A 64 -5.89 -11.66 80.78
N THR A 65 -5.80 -12.97 81.07
CA THR A 65 -5.38 -14.00 80.10
C THR A 65 -6.49 -15.00 79.75
N ALA A 66 -7.58 -15.01 80.50
CA ALA A 66 -8.77 -15.82 80.22
C ALA A 66 -9.90 -14.96 79.62
N ASP A 67 -10.95 -15.60 79.12
CA ASP A 67 -12.16 -14.92 78.62
C ASP A 67 -13.03 -14.38 79.77
N ALA A 68 -12.42 -13.55 80.62
CA ALA A 68 -13.05 -12.90 81.75
C ALA A 68 -13.90 -11.69 81.30
N GLN A 69 -14.92 -11.33 82.08
CA GLN A 69 -15.84 -10.25 81.75
C GLN A 69 -15.66 -9.04 82.66
N ILE A 70 -15.61 -7.85 82.07
CA ILE A 70 -15.58 -6.57 82.81
C ILE A 70 -16.78 -5.73 82.40
N HIS A 71 -17.69 -5.48 83.33
CA HIS A 71 -18.90 -4.68 83.17
C HIS A 71 -18.63 -3.25 83.66
N ALA A 72 -18.43 -2.31 82.74
CA ALA A 72 -18.13 -0.91 83.01
C ALA A 72 -19.35 0.00 82.78
N TYR A 73 -19.82 0.67 83.83
CA TYR A 73 -20.93 1.64 83.74
C TYR A 73 -20.46 3.11 83.78
N GLY A 74 -19.25 3.36 84.28
CA GLY A 74 -18.62 4.69 84.33
C GLY A 74 -17.61 4.95 83.20
N ASN A 75 -16.76 5.96 83.40
CA ASN A 75 -15.68 6.28 82.47
C ASN A 75 -14.54 5.26 82.60
N TRP A 76 -13.80 5.07 81.52
CA TRP A 76 -12.58 4.27 81.48
C TRP A 76 -11.39 5.16 81.19
N ASN A 77 -10.41 5.23 82.09
CA ASN A 77 -9.24 6.06 81.92
C ASN A 77 -7.97 5.18 81.91
N PHE A 78 -7.25 5.18 80.79
CA PHE A 78 -5.85 4.74 80.72
C PHE A 78 -4.97 5.97 80.95
N ASN A 79 -4.66 6.27 82.22
CA ASN A 79 -3.88 7.45 82.57
C ASN A 79 -2.41 7.33 82.13
N ALA A 80 -1.74 8.46 82.01
CA ALA A 80 -0.34 8.53 81.61
C ALA A 80 0.54 7.59 82.47
N GLY A 81 1.41 6.82 81.80
CA GLY A 81 2.29 5.84 82.43
C GLY A 81 1.65 4.50 82.79
N ALA A 82 0.37 4.28 82.51
CA ALA A 82 -0.26 2.95 82.64
C ALA A 82 0.26 1.98 81.56
N ASN A 83 0.29 0.68 81.87
CA ASN A 83 0.70 -0.41 80.97
C ASN A 83 -0.35 -1.54 80.99
N ALA A 84 -1.63 -1.17 80.89
CA ALA A 84 -2.76 -2.07 81.00
C ALA A 84 -3.10 -2.72 79.65
N ASN A 85 -2.38 -3.80 79.32
CA ASN A 85 -2.62 -4.58 78.10
C ASN A 85 -3.43 -5.83 78.42
N LEU A 86 -4.72 -5.82 78.10
CA LEU A 86 -5.57 -6.99 78.23
C LEU A 86 -5.19 -8.00 77.14
N ALA A 87 -4.66 -9.16 77.54
CA ALA A 87 -4.25 -10.22 76.62
C ALA A 87 -5.44 -11.07 76.13
N ASN A 88 -6.54 -11.09 76.89
CA ASN A 88 -7.80 -11.75 76.58
C ASN A 88 -8.97 -11.04 77.31
N GLY A 89 -10.17 -11.60 77.25
CA GLY A 89 -11.35 -11.11 77.97
C GLY A 89 -12.15 -10.06 77.22
N THR A 90 -13.31 -9.72 77.77
CA THR A 90 -14.28 -8.84 77.13
C THR A 90 -14.75 -7.73 78.07
N VAL A 91 -14.60 -6.48 77.62
CA VAL A 91 -15.12 -5.30 78.34
C VAL A 91 -16.46 -4.91 77.74
N PHE A 92 -17.49 -4.87 78.58
CA PHE A 92 -18.84 -4.43 78.25
C PHE A 92 -19.08 -3.04 78.83
N PHE A 93 -19.33 -2.07 77.97
CA PHE A 93 -19.81 -0.76 78.38
C PHE A 93 -21.33 -0.75 78.46
N LEU A 94 -21.86 -0.61 79.68
CA LEU A 94 -23.28 -0.76 80.00
C LEU A 94 -23.88 0.55 80.52
N GLY A 95 -25.19 0.54 80.77
CA GLY A 95 -25.93 1.66 81.39
C GLY A 95 -26.62 2.61 80.40
N THR A 96 -27.33 3.60 80.94
CA THR A 96 -28.22 4.52 80.21
C THR A 96 -27.68 5.94 80.02
N VAL A 97 -26.44 6.20 80.44
CA VAL A 97 -25.83 7.54 80.41
C VAL A 97 -24.55 7.49 79.60
N ASN A 98 -24.30 8.53 78.80
CA ASN A 98 -23.06 8.68 78.03
C ASN A 98 -21.81 8.58 78.95
N LYS A 99 -20.80 7.86 78.46
CA LYS A 99 -19.51 7.67 79.12
C LYS A 99 -18.37 7.70 78.12
N TRP A 100 -17.15 7.81 78.64
CA TRP A 100 -15.96 8.05 77.85
C TRP A 100 -14.85 7.06 78.17
N ILE A 101 -14.15 6.65 77.11
CA ILE A 101 -12.83 6.05 77.13
C ILE A 101 -11.84 7.19 76.90
N ARG A 102 -10.85 7.30 77.80
CA ARG A 102 -9.76 8.28 77.68
C ARG A 102 -8.44 7.54 77.65
N SER A 103 -7.70 7.72 76.56
CA SER A 103 -6.38 7.11 76.36
C SER A 103 -5.30 8.18 76.49
N TYR A 104 -4.51 8.09 77.56
CA TYR A 104 -3.34 8.94 77.81
C TYR A 104 -2.04 8.13 77.85
N SER A 105 -2.09 6.84 77.50
CA SER A 105 -0.92 5.96 77.47
C SER A 105 -0.95 5.06 76.25
N ALA A 106 0.10 5.12 75.43
CA ALA A 106 0.29 4.29 74.25
C ALA A 106 0.41 2.78 74.55
N ASN A 107 0.70 2.41 75.80
CA ASN A 107 0.97 1.04 76.24
C ASN A 107 -0.25 0.37 76.89
N CYS A 108 -1.45 0.82 76.56
CA CYS A 108 -2.70 0.23 77.03
C CYS A 108 -3.52 -0.28 75.86
N SER A 109 -4.23 -1.38 76.07
CA SER A 109 -5.11 -1.96 75.05
C SER A 109 -6.25 -2.74 75.68
N PHE A 110 -7.42 -2.68 75.06
CA PHE A 110 -8.46 -3.67 75.25
C PHE A 110 -8.13 -4.95 74.47
N PHE A 111 -8.69 -6.09 74.89
CA PHE A 111 -8.80 -7.25 74.01
C PHE A 111 -10.10 -7.14 73.21
N ASN A 112 -11.24 -7.61 73.75
CA ASN A 112 -12.55 -7.39 73.14
C ASN A 112 -13.29 -6.21 73.78
N LEU A 113 -13.95 -5.39 72.97
CA LEU A 113 -14.74 -4.23 73.41
C LEU A 113 -16.17 -4.34 72.90
N ARG A 114 -17.15 -4.25 73.82
CA ARG A 114 -18.58 -4.22 73.52
C ARG A 114 -19.21 -2.92 74.00
N SER A 115 -19.84 -2.19 73.08
CA SER A 115 -20.78 -1.12 73.43
C SER A 115 -22.17 -1.71 73.57
N GLN A 116 -22.66 -1.85 74.80
CA GLN A 116 -23.97 -2.43 75.13
C GLN A 116 -24.77 -1.52 76.09
N LYS A 117 -24.73 -0.23 75.80
CA LYS A 117 -25.54 0.77 76.49
C LYS A 117 -26.99 0.76 76.01
N THR A 118 -27.90 1.21 76.86
CA THR A 118 -29.34 1.26 76.58
C THR A 118 -29.84 2.71 76.55
N GLY A 119 -31.07 2.94 76.06
CA GLY A 119 -31.68 4.27 76.00
C GLY A 119 -31.01 5.22 75.00
N GLY A 120 -30.26 4.70 74.02
CA GLY A 120 -29.54 5.51 73.04
C GLY A 120 -28.26 6.15 73.57
N ALA A 121 -27.78 5.76 74.75
CA ALA A 121 -26.53 6.27 75.31
C ALA A 121 -25.29 5.75 74.55
N GLN A 122 -24.20 6.52 74.64
CA GLN A 122 -22.93 6.20 73.98
C GLN A 122 -21.79 5.85 74.93
N ILE A 123 -20.90 4.99 74.48
CA ILE A 123 -19.50 4.99 74.92
C ILE A 123 -18.69 5.73 73.88
N GLY A 124 -18.01 6.79 74.30
CA GLY A 124 -17.23 7.64 73.41
C GLY A 124 -15.72 7.46 73.58
N PHE A 125 -14.94 7.48 72.51
CA PHE A 125 -13.50 7.75 72.58
C PHE A 125 -13.30 9.27 72.63
N SER A 126 -12.81 9.77 73.77
CA SER A 126 -12.85 11.20 74.10
C SER A 126 -11.83 12.01 73.29
N ASP A 127 -12.25 13.21 72.91
CA ASP A 127 -11.43 14.37 72.48
C ASP A 127 -10.28 14.72 73.45
N LEU A 128 -10.40 14.37 74.72
CA LEU A 128 -9.35 14.55 75.72
C LEU A 128 -8.19 13.57 75.57
N SER A 129 -8.34 12.48 74.82
CA SER A 129 -7.28 11.47 74.67
C SER A 129 -6.07 12.03 73.92
N THR A 130 -4.87 11.61 74.31
CA THR A 130 -3.59 12.04 73.71
C THR A 130 -2.87 10.90 72.99
N GLU A 131 -3.46 9.71 72.98
CA GLU A 131 -2.91 8.48 72.43
C GLU A 131 -4.02 7.69 71.73
N ASP A 132 -3.65 6.79 70.82
CA ASP A 132 -4.59 5.91 70.12
C ASP A 132 -5.37 4.98 71.07
N LEU A 133 -6.56 4.57 70.64
CA LEU A 133 -7.33 3.51 71.28
C LEU A 133 -7.03 2.16 70.62
N LYS A 134 -6.38 1.25 71.35
CA LYS A 134 -5.99 -0.07 70.85
C LYS A 134 -6.97 -1.17 71.32
N ILE A 135 -7.44 -1.98 70.38
CA ILE A 135 -8.34 -3.12 70.58
C ILE A 135 -7.72 -4.34 69.87
N ASN A 136 -7.12 -5.25 70.64
CA ASN A 136 -6.43 -6.43 70.11
C ASN A 136 -7.37 -7.53 69.61
N GLY A 137 -8.64 -7.50 70.03
CA GLY A 137 -9.72 -8.39 69.61
C GLY A 137 -10.76 -7.62 68.79
N TYR A 138 -12.04 -7.91 69.01
CA TYR A 138 -13.13 -7.29 68.23
C TYR A 138 -13.73 -6.04 68.89
N LEU A 139 -14.31 -5.19 68.05
CA LEU A 139 -15.22 -4.09 68.44
C LEU A 139 -16.65 -4.47 68.03
N LEU A 140 -17.57 -4.50 69.00
CA LEU A 140 -18.98 -4.79 68.76
C LEU A 140 -19.88 -3.70 69.37
N THR A 141 -20.72 -3.08 68.55
CA THR A 141 -21.78 -2.17 68.99
C THR A 141 -23.13 -2.86 68.91
N TYR A 142 -23.82 -3.02 70.04
CA TYR A 142 -25.14 -3.65 70.11
C TYR A 142 -26.26 -2.73 69.63
N THR A 143 -27.38 -3.33 69.21
CA THR A 143 -28.62 -2.62 68.89
C THR A 143 -29.07 -1.71 70.02
N GLY A 144 -29.44 -0.47 69.68
CA GLY A 144 -29.83 0.57 70.64
C GLY A 144 -28.66 1.24 71.38
N SER A 145 -27.43 0.79 71.16
CA SER A 145 -26.20 1.37 71.69
C SER A 145 -25.45 2.20 70.65
N ARG A 146 -24.59 3.12 71.13
CA ARG A 146 -23.73 3.97 70.29
C ARG A 146 -22.28 3.84 70.73
N PHE A 147 -21.36 3.64 69.78
CA PHE A 147 -19.93 3.89 69.95
C PHE A 147 -19.57 5.12 69.12
N VAL A 148 -18.98 6.14 69.74
CA VAL A 148 -18.64 7.40 69.07
C VAL A 148 -17.16 7.73 69.25
N SER A 149 -16.44 8.08 68.19
CA SER A 149 -15.09 8.65 68.32
C SER A 149 -15.15 10.16 68.18
N ASP A 150 -14.80 10.88 69.25
CA ASP A 150 -14.60 12.33 69.24
C ASP A 150 -13.11 12.69 69.37
N SER A 151 -12.22 11.69 69.43
CA SER A 151 -10.77 11.88 69.53
C SER A 151 -10.12 12.11 68.15
N PRO A 152 -9.13 13.01 68.04
CA PRO A 152 -8.31 13.11 66.83
C PRO A 152 -7.34 11.94 66.64
N ASN A 153 -7.12 11.12 67.68
CA ASN A 153 -6.26 9.93 67.59
C ASN A 153 -7.00 8.75 66.98
N ASP A 154 -6.25 7.74 66.54
CA ASP A 154 -6.82 6.62 65.82
C ASP A 154 -7.40 5.57 66.76
N ILE A 155 -8.35 4.80 66.24
CA ILE A 155 -8.81 3.58 66.88
C ILE A 155 -8.28 2.40 66.06
N ILE A 156 -7.40 1.63 66.67
CA ILE A 156 -6.69 0.51 66.05
C ILE A 156 -7.36 -0.79 66.50
N VAL A 157 -7.92 -1.54 65.56
CA VAL A 157 -8.61 -2.81 65.82
C VAL A 157 -7.89 -3.94 65.10
N LYS A 158 -7.57 -5.02 65.82
CA LYS A 158 -6.91 -6.22 65.24
C LYS A 158 -7.86 -7.39 64.96
N GLY A 159 -9.06 -7.37 65.52
CA GLY A 159 -10.15 -8.31 65.22
C GLY A 159 -11.27 -7.67 64.40
N ASN A 160 -12.44 -8.30 64.40
CA ASN A 160 -13.58 -7.84 63.58
C ASN A 160 -14.24 -6.58 64.15
N ILE A 161 -14.83 -5.77 63.26
CA ILE A 161 -15.72 -4.67 63.63
C ILE A 161 -17.14 -5.10 63.29
N THR A 162 -18.04 -5.05 64.27
CA THR A 162 -19.46 -5.36 64.06
C THR A 162 -20.34 -4.27 64.66
N SER A 163 -21.17 -3.64 63.84
CA SER A 163 -22.11 -2.62 64.29
C SER A 163 -23.55 -3.06 64.03
N GLN A 164 -24.24 -3.42 65.12
CA GLN A 164 -25.69 -3.65 65.16
C GLN A 164 -26.45 -2.43 65.69
N GLY A 165 -25.71 -1.41 66.17
CA GLY A 165 -26.22 -0.15 66.70
C GLY A 165 -25.74 1.01 65.84
N ILE A 166 -24.99 1.94 66.44
CA ILE A 166 -24.41 3.11 65.75
C ILE A 166 -22.93 3.20 66.08
N LEU A 167 -22.08 3.16 65.06
CA LEU A 167 -20.64 3.42 65.13
C LEU A 167 -20.30 4.68 64.34
N GLN A 168 -19.91 5.75 65.03
CA GLN A 168 -19.69 7.06 64.43
C GLN A 168 -18.31 7.58 64.80
N CYS A 169 -17.39 7.65 63.85
CA CYS A 169 -16.09 8.28 64.07
C CYS A 169 -16.15 9.71 63.52
N ASN A 170 -16.22 10.71 64.40
CA ASN A 170 -16.22 12.14 64.03
C ASN A 170 -14.81 12.63 63.69
N TYR A 171 -13.81 12.10 64.39
CA TYR A 171 -12.40 12.43 64.23
C TYR A 171 -11.54 11.14 64.30
N GLY A 172 -10.26 11.27 63.96
CA GLY A 172 -9.31 10.15 63.90
C GLY A 172 -9.60 9.17 62.76
N ALA A 173 -8.74 8.18 62.59
CA ALA A 173 -8.96 7.06 61.68
C ALA A 173 -9.49 5.82 62.40
N MET A 174 -10.34 5.06 61.72
CA MET A 174 -10.55 3.65 62.03
C MET A 174 -9.47 2.84 61.31
N LYS A 175 -8.60 2.15 62.05
CA LYS A 175 -7.47 1.38 61.50
C LYS A 175 -7.66 -0.13 61.72
N LEU A 176 -7.67 -0.90 60.63
CA LEU A 176 -7.62 -2.37 60.67
C LEU A 176 -6.17 -2.85 60.64
N ASP A 177 -5.68 -3.42 61.74
CA ASP A 177 -4.25 -3.79 61.95
C ASP A 177 -4.09 -5.27 62.37
N GLY A 178 -5.02 -6.12 61.93
CA GLY A 178 -5.07 -7.55 62.21
C GLY A 178 -4.46 -8.42 61.11
N ILE A 179 -4.93 -9.68 61.04
CA ILE A 179 -4.60 -10.59 59.94
C ILE A 179 -5.75 -10.59 58.94
N ASN A 180 -6.81 -11.34 59.24
CA ASN A 180 -8.06 -11.34 58.47
C ASN A 180 -9.13 -10.69 59.34
N GLN A 181 -9.83 -9.71 58.78
CA GLN A 181 -10.82 -8.93 59.52
C GLN A 181 -12.09 -8.75 58.70
N THR A 182 -13.21 -8.66 59.39
CA THR A 182 -14.48 -8.28 58.77
C THR A 182 -15.00 -6.98 59.35
N ILE A 183 -15.62 -6.17 58.48
CA ILE A 183 -16.39 -4.99 58.87
C ILE A 183 -17.86 -5.29 58.57
N THR A 184 -18.70 -5.28 59.60
CA THR A 184 -20.16 -5.33 59.47
C THR A 184 -20.72 -3.94 59.75
N PRO A 185 -20.86 -3.06 58.74
CA PRO A 185 -21.32 -1.69 58.93
C PRO A 185 -22.80 -1.66 59.31
N GLY A 186 -23.18 -0.77 60.23
CA GLY A 186 -24.57 -0.45 60.58
C GLY A 186 -25.17 0.66 59.71
N LEU A 187 -26.50 0.76 59.68
CA LEU A 187 -27.25 1.67 58.79
C LEU A 187 -26.87 3.16 58.93
N ASN A 188 -26.46 3.61 60.12
CA ASN A 188 -26.16 5.01 60.42
C ASN A 188 -24.70 5.24 60.78
N ASP A 189 -23.85 4.30 60.38
CA ASP A 189 -22.43 4.35 60.66
C ASP A 189 -21.72 5.28 59.68
N TYR A 190 -20.68 5.94 60.19
CA TYR A 190 -19.69 6.61 59.36
C TYR A 190 -18.33 6.61 60.04
N PHE A 191 -17.30 6.64 59.20
CA PHE A 191 -15.91 6.78 59.60
C PHE A 191 -15.41 8.15 59.17
N ASN A 192 -14.50 8.75 59.95
CA ASN A 192 -13.83 9.96 59.51
C ASN A 192 -12.76 9.61 58.47
N HIS A 193 -11.68 8.94 58.87
CA HIS A 193 -10.77 8.26 57.94
C HIS A 193 -10.84 6.74 58.11
N PHE A 194 -10.49 5.99 57.06
CA PHE A 194 -10.38 4.53 57.14
C PHE A 194 -9.00 4.07 56.64
N VAL A 195 -8.24 3.41 57.52
CA VAL A 195 -6.91 2.88 57.21
C VAL A 195 -6.93 1.35 57.21
N PHE A 196 -6.44 0.75 56.12
CA PHE A 196 -6.23 -0.68 55.97
C PHE A 196 -4.74 -1.00 56.12
N SER A 197 -4.39 -1.67 57.21
CA SER A 197 -3.01 -2.07 57.57
C SER A 197 -2.92 -3.52 58.03
N GLN A 198 -3.97 -4.31 57.79
CA GLN A 198 -3.98 -5.73 58.09
C GLN A 198 -2.97 -6.47 57.22
N THR A 199 -2.46 -7.61 57.70
CA THR A 199 -1.51 -8.43 56.90
C THR A 199 -2.21 -9.39 55.95
N GLY A 200 -3.50 -9.66 56.14
CA GLY A 200 -4.34 -10.54 55.31
C GLY A 200 -5.47 -9.76 54.64
N THR A 201 -6.68 -10.33 54.67
CA THR A 201 -7.85 -9.76 53.98
C THR A 201 -8.83 -9.11 54.96
N ALA A 202 -9.16 -7.85 54.71
CA ALA A 202 -10.33 -7.16 55.24
C ALA A 202 -11.52 -7.36 54.30
N SER A 203 -12.71 -7.67 54.81
CA SER A 203 -13.92 -7.87 53.99
C SER A 203 -15.15 -7.23 54.59
N ILE A 204 -16.09 -6.80 53.73
CA ILE A 204 -17.38 -6.27 54.17
C ILE A 204 -18.39 -7.42 54.37
N VAL A 205 -19.08 -7.42 55.50
CA VAL A 205 -20.21 -8.30 55.80
C VAL A 205 -21.49 -7.48 55.76
N THR A 206 -22.36 -7.76 54.78
CA THR A 206 -23.50 -6.91 54.44
C THR A 206 -24.78 -7.24 55.21
N THR A 207 -24.68 -7.87 56.38
CA THR A 207 -25.86 -8.35 57.13
C THR A 207 -26.76 -7.24 57.67
N GLN A 208 -26.23 -6.01 57.81
CA GLN A 208 -26.98 -4.85 58.31
C GLN A 208 -27.19 -3.78 57.22
N THR A 209 -26.13 -3.47 56.46
CA THR A 209 -26.18 -2.67 55.25
C THR A 209 -25.01 -3.06 54.34
N ASN A 210 -25.11 -2.79 53.05
CA ASN A 210 -24.00 -2.87 52.11
C ASN A 210 -23.30 -1.52 51.90
N ILE A 211 -23.64 -0.49 52.66
CA ILE A 211 -23.09 0.87 52.53
C ILE A 211 -22.03 1.11 53.61
N VAL A 212 -20.85 1.58 53.20
CA VAL A 212 -19.78 2.09 54.07
C VAL A 212 -19.62 3.58 53.81
N ASN A 213 -19.86 4.41 54.83
CA ASN A 213 -19.71 5.87 54.72
C ASN A 213 -18.38 6.32 55.32
N ILE A 214 -17.55 7.01 54.53
CA ILE A 214 -16.26 7.55 54.93
C ILE A 214 -16.28 9.05 54.60
N LYS A 215 -16.13 9.91 55.63
CA LYS A 215 -16.22 11.37 55.47
C LYS A 215 -14.93 11.99 54.93
N GLY A 216 -13.79 11.38 55.24
CA GLY A 216 -12.46 11.78 54.83
C GLY A 216 -11.82 10.71 53.95
N ASP A 217 -10.53 10.50 54.15
CA ASP A 217 -9.69 9.68 53.27
C ASP A 217 -9.80 8.18 53.57
N ILE A 218 -9.59 7.38 52.53
CA ILE A 218 -9.27 5.95 52.63
C ILE A 218 -7.78 5.76 52.33
N HIS A 219 -7.10 4.97 53.16
CA HIS A 219 -5.66 4.73 53.07
C HIS A 219 -5.33 3.25 53.11
N PHE A 220 -4.45 2.79 52.24
CA PHE A 220 -3.93 1.42 52.23
C PHE A 220 -2.44 1.43 52.59
N ASP A 221 -2.13 0.93 53.79
CA ASP A 221 -0.78 0.69 54.29
C ASP A 221 -0.29 -0.73 53.93
N SER A 222 -1.18 -1.72 53.99
CA SER A 222 -0.89 -3.12 53.66
C SER A 222 -2.16 -3.97 53.46
N GLY A 223 -1.95 -5.22 53.04
CA GLY A 223 -3.02 -6.23 52.97
C GLY A 223 -3.97 -6.03 51.79
N ILE A 224 -5.10 -6.74 51.86
CA ILE A 224 -6.15 -6.71 50.83
C ILE A 224 -7.46 -6.25 51.46
N PHE A 225 -8.18 -5.34 50.82
CA PHE A 225 -9.56 -4.99 51.12
C PHE A 225 -10.49 -5.52 50.03
N ASN A 226 -11.32 -6.49 50.38
CA ASN A 226 -12.34 -7.05 49.50
C ASN A 226 -13.69 -6.39 49.76
N ALA A 227 -14.15 -5.59 48.80
CA ALA A 227 -15.38 -4.83 48.90
C ALA A 227 -16.65 -5.62 48.56
N GLY A 228 -16.53 -6.80 47.93
CA GLY A 228 -17.67 -7.58 47.47
C GLY A 228 -18.56 -6.76 46.51
N SER A 229 -19.87 -6.67 46.79
CA SER A 229 -20.84 -5.86 46.02
C SER A 229 -21.35 -4.66 46.83
N SER A 230 -20.47 -4.08 47.66
CA SER A 230 -20.82 -2.99 48.58
C SER A 230 -20.76 -1.61 47.91
N ILE A 231 -21.40 -0.62 48.53
CA ILE A 231 -21.31 0.79 48.17
C ILE A 231 -20.38 1.48 49.16
N ILE A 232 -19.31 2.10 48.66
CA ILE A 232 -18.33 2.81 49.48
C ILE A 232 -18.43 4.29 49.12
N LYS A 233 -18.88 5.12 50.07
CA LYS A 233 -18.93 6.58 49.89
C LYS A 233 -17.70 7.21 50.52
N VAL A 234 -16.93 7.96 49.74
CA VAL A 234 -15.67 8.58 50.17
C VAL A 234 -15.75 10.08 49.99
N GLY A 235 -15.64 10.83 51.08
CA GLY A 235 -15.60 12.29 51.07
C GLY A 235 -14.19 12.86 50.82
N GLY A 236 -13.13 12.14 51.19
CA GLY A 236 -11.73 12.54 51.00
C GLY A 236 -11.04 11.84 49.82
N ASN A 237 -9.72 11.70 49.89
CA ASN A 237 -8.88 11.09 48.87
C ASN A 237 -8.88 9.55 48.96
N TRP A 238 -8.52 8.92 47.84
CA TRP A 238 -8.26 7.49 47.74
C TRP A 238 -6.76 7.25 47.61
N ASP A 239 -6.11 6.89 48.71
CA ASP A 239 -4.66 6.75 48.79
C ASP A 239 -4.26 5.27 48.89
N ASN A 240 -4.04 4.64 47.73
CA ASN A 240 -3.49 3.29 47.65
C ASN A 240 -1.97 3.33 47.43
N ASN A 241 -1.22 3.11 48.51
CA ASN A 241 0.26 3.07 48.50
C ASN A 241 0.84 1.65 48.32
N VAL A 242 -0.01 0.63 48.28
CA VAL A 242 0.39 -0.78 48.18
C VAL A 242 0.40 -1.24 46.72
N GLY A 243 -0.53 -0.74 45.92
CA GLY A 243 -0.76 -1.14 44.53
C GLY A 243 -2.19 -1.66 44.34
N THR A 244 -2.64 -1.74 43.09
CA THR A 244 -4.05 -2.00 42.75
C THR A 244 -4.61 -3.32 43.32
N SER A 245 -3.76 -4.33 43.57
CA SER A 245 -4.20 -5.58 44.20
C SER A 245 -4.63 -5.45 45.67
N ALA A 246 -4.32 -4.32 46.32
CA ALA A 246 -4.76 -4.06 47.70
C ALA A 246 -6.25 -3.77 47.80
N PHE A 247 -6.90 -3.40 46.70
CA PHE A 247 -8.35 -3.31 46.61
C PHE A 247 -8.87 -4.38 45.67
N VAL A 248 -9.74 -5.24 46.17
CA VAL A 248 -10.48 -6.23 45.36
C VAL A 248 -11.89 -5.69 45.20
N GLU A 249 -12.14 -5.14 44.02
CA GLU A 249 -13.30 -4.35 43.65
C GLU A 249 -14.59 -5.18 43.57
N GLY A 250 -14.53 -6.45 43.18
CA GLY A 250 -15.70 -7.30 43.03
C GLY A 250 -16.80 -6.66 42.18
N GLY A 251 -18.03 -6.61 42.71
CA GLY A 251 -19.16 -5.89 42.12
C GLY A 251 -19.42 -4.54 42.79
N SER A 252 -18.45 -3.95 43.46
CA SER A 252 -18.64 -2.76 44.30
C SER A 252 -18.87 -1.48 43.50
N ARG A 253 -19.45 -0.48 44.17
CA ARG A 253 -19.60 0.89 43.69
C ARG A 253 -18.89 1.84 44.63
N VAL A 254 -17.92 2.59 44.12
CA VAL A 254 -17.21 3.63 44.86
C VAL A 254 -17.74 4.99 44.43
N ILE A 255 -18.30 5.73 45.39
CA ILE A 255 -18.90 7.05 45.18
C ILE A 255 -17.97 8.10 45.75
N PHE A 256 -17.40 8.94 44.88
CA PHE A 256 -16.62 10.11 45.27
C PHE A 256 -17.57 11.28 45.50
N ASN A 257 -17.83 11.60 46.78
CA ASN A 257 -18.88 12.53 47.18
C ASN A 257 -18.40 13.64 48.14
N GLY A 258 -17.12 14.01 48.04
CA GLY A 258 -16.55 15.12 48.82
C GLY A 258 -17.19 16.46 48.50
N GLY A 259 -16.95 17.45 49.38
CA GLY A 259 -17.47 18.81 49.24
C GLY A 259 -16.88 19.61 48.06
N ASN A 260 -16.94 20.94 48.14
CA ASN A 260 -16.45 21.85 47.08
C ASN A 260 -14.91 21.92 47.03
N TYR A 261 -14.27 20.79 46.74
CA TYR A 261 -12.84 20.60 46.58
C TYR A 261 -12.58 19.38 45.69
N HIS A 262 -11.38 19.30 45.12
CA HIS A 262 -10.99 18.15 44.32
C HIS A 262 -10.61 16.98 45.22
N GLN A 263 -11.12 15.79 44.88
CA GLN A 263 -10.67 14.52 45.47
C GLN A 263 -9.62 13.90 44.56
N TYR A 264 -8.58 13.38 45.17
CA TYR A 264 -7.48 12.73 44.47
C TYR A 264 -7.58 11.22 44.62
N CYS A 265 -7.31 10.52 43.53
CA CYS A 265 -7.26 9.06 43.52
C CYS A 265 -5.89 8.62 43.05
N GLY A 266 -5.24 7.76 43.85
CA GLY A 266 -4.01 7.05 43.49
C GLY A 266 -4.23 6.07 42.34
N ASN A 267 -3.22 5.24 42.08
CA ASN A 267 -3.36 4.16 41.10
C ASN A 267 -4.39 3.15 41.60
N GLU A 268 -5.47 2.93 40.87
CA GLU A 268 -6.51 1.98 41.29
C GLU A 268 -7.34 1.42 40.13
N THR A 269 -7.86 0.21 40.32
CA THR A 269 -8.92 -0.38 39.49
C THR A 269 -10.19 -0.58 40.31
N PHE A 270 -11.31 -0.12 39.77
CA PHE A 270 -12.63 -0.19 40.38
C PHE A 270 -13.59 -0.99 39.51
N ASN A 271 -14.70 -1.44 40.09
CA ASN A 271 -15.81 -1.95 39.28
C ASN A 271 -16.68 -0.79 38.79
N ILE A 272 -17.40 -0.09 39.68
CA ILE A 272 -18.15 1.14 39.34
C ILE A 272 -17.53 2.34 40.06
N VAL A 273 -17.22 3.39 39.31
CA VAL A 273 -16.87 4.71 39.86
C VAL A 273 -18.03 5.65 39.61
N GLU A 274 -18.58 6.22 40.69
CA GLU A 274 -19.58 7.27 40.65
C GLU A 274 -18.99 8.59 41.12
N VAL A 275 -19.15 9.65 40.31
CA VAL A 275 -18.82 11.02 40.73
C VAL A 275 -20.10 11.74 41.13
N ASP A 276 -20.26 11.99 42.43
CA ASP A 276 -21.43 12.65 43.04
C ASP A 276 -20.97 13.83 43.89
N LYS A 277 -20.49 14.89 43.24
CA LYS A 277 -19.96 16.10 43.90
C LYS A 277 -20.87 17.31 43.69
N PRO A 278 -22.08 17.36 44.29
CA PRO A 278 -23.09 18.39 44.03
C PRO A 278 -22.68 19.78 44.51
N LEU A 279 -21.71 19.87 45.43
CA LEU A 279 -21.19 21.15 45.93
C LEU A 279 -20.07 21.74 45.06
N GLY A 280 -19.58 21.01 44.06
CA GLY A 280 -18.46 21.41 43.19
C GLY A 280 -17.19 20.57 43.42
N GLY A 281 -16.13 20.89 42.66
CA GLY A 281 -14.89 20.11 42.63
C GLY A 281 -14.90 18.97 41.60
N ALA A 282 -13.79 18.22 41.55
CA ALA A 282 -13.58 17.14 40.59
C ALA A 282 -13.01 15.89 41.26
N LEU A 283 -13.28 14.71 40.70
CA LEU A 283 -12.37 13.56 40.84
C LEU A 283 -11.17 13.81 39.94
N ARG A 284 -9.96 13.80 40.50
CA ARG A 284 -8.75 14.19 39.79
C ARG A 284 -7.67 13.12 39.84
N THR A 285 -7.07 12.83 38.69
CA THR A 285 -6.04 11.78 38.54
C THR A 285 -4.68 12.16 39.13
N SER A 286 -4.37 13.44 39.37
CA SER A 286 -3.14 13.79 40.07
C SER A 286 -3.20 15.16 40.75
N ASN A 287 -2.42 15.33 41.83
CA ASN A 287 -2.06 16.63 42.43
C ASN A 287 -0.59 17.02 42.23
N SER A 288 0.18 16.21 41.52
CA SER A 288 1.63 16.35 41.41
C SER A 288 2.08 16.27 39.95
N GLY A 289 3.40 16.39 39.72
CA GLY A 289 3.98 16.11 38.40
C GLY A 289 3.98 14.61 38.04
N VAL A 290 3.63 13.71 38.97
CA VAL A 290 3.58 12.26 38.73
C VAL A 290 2.14 11.84 38.46
N GLY A 291 1.92 11.15 37.34
CA GLY A 291 0.62 10.63 36.96
C GLY A 291 0.10 9.49 37.79
N LYS A 292 -1.23 9.42 37.92
CA LYS A 292 -1.93 8.23 38.41
C LYS A 292 -2.85 7.68 37.33
N THR A 293 -3.10 6.37 37.41
CA THR A 293 -3.99 5.64 36.52
C THR A 293 -5.18 5.13 37.31
N VAL A 294 -6.37 5.61 36.96
CA VAL A 294 -7.66 5.20 37.54
C VAL A 294 -8.44 4.47 36.47
N MET A 295 -8.84 3.24 36.73
CA MET A 295 -9.62 2.42 35.81
C MET A 295 -10.93 1.97 36.45
N CYS A 296 -12.01 1.89 35.68
CA CYS A 296 -13.24 1.25 36.11
C CYS A 296 -13.93 0.46 35.00
N ASN A 297 -14.72 -0.54 35.37
CA ASN A 297 -15.60 -1.21 34.41
C ASN A 297 -16.72 -0.25 33.97
N GLU A 298 -17.34 0.46 34.90
CA GLU A 298 -18.44 1.39 34.62
C GLU A 298 -18.17 2.75 35.27
N TYR A 299 -18.37 3.82 34.48
CA TYR A 299 -18.41 5.19 34.99
C TYR A 299 -19.84 5.70 35.04
N ASP A 300 -20.20 6.20 36.23
CA ASP A 300 -21.49 6.81 36.52
C ASP A 300 -21.28 8.27 36.96
N TRP A 301 -22.07 9.18 36.42
CA TRP A 301 -22.00 10.60 36.77
C TRP A 301 -23.33 11.03 37.38
N THR A 302 -23.26 11.59 38.58
CA THR A 302 -24.39 12.20 39.29
C THR A 302 -24.20 13.72 39.40
N ALA A 303 -23.01 14.19 39.77
CA ALA A 303 -22.70 15.62 39.88
C ALA A 303 -21.19 15.90 39.91
N GLY A 304 -20.78 17.11 39.54
CA GLY A 304 -19.38 17.54 39.61
C GLY A 304 -18.59 17.30 38.32
N ALA A 305 -17.29 17.06 38.47
CA ALA A 305 -16.36 16.99 37.34
C ALA A 305 -15.38 15.81 37.42
N LEU A 306 -14.87 15.40 36.25
CA LEU A 306 -13.70 14.53 36.10
C LEU A 306 -12.56 15.37 35.51
N ASP A 307 -11.38 15.32 36.12
CA ASP A 307 -10.23 16.15 35.75
C ASP A 307 -8.98 15.30 35.59
N ALA A 308 -8.50 15.17 34.35
CA ALA A 308 -7.27 14.48 34.02
C ALA A 308 -6.14 15.49 33.80
N ARG A 309 -5.11 15.40 34.64
CA ARG A 309 -3.86 16.16 34.49
C ARG A 309 -2.67 15.27 34.84
N ASN A 310 -1.70 15.17 33.93
CA ASN A 310 -0.55 14.27 34.05
C ASN A 310 -0.90 12.81 34.35
N GLY A 311 -2.13 12.33 34.17
CA GLY A 311 -2.55 10.98 34.54
C GLY A 311 -3.83 10.56 33.81
N ASN A 312 -4.23 9.31 33.98
CA ASN A 312 -5.18 8.64 33.10
C ASN A 312 -6.44 8.20 33.86
N PHE A 313 -7.61 8.46 33.28
CA PHE A 313 -8.87 7.86 33.70
C PHE A 313 -9.43 7.00 32.56
N THR A 314 -9.80 5.75 32.83
CA THR A 314 -10.36 4.84 31.82
C THR A 314 -11.61 4.15 32.35
N ALA A 315 -12.71 4.22 31.60
CA ALA A 315 -13.94 3.48 31.87
C ALA A 315 -14.32 2.60 30.67
N ILE A 316 -14.69 1.34 30.91
CA ILE A 316 -15.07 0.40 29.84
C ILE A 316 -16.48 0.67 29.33
N SER A 317 -17.41 1.03 30.22
CA SER A 317 -18.80 1.38 29.91
C SER A 317 -19.24 2.66 30.61
N LEU A 318 -20.31 3.27 30.09
CA LEU A 318 -20.96 4.45 30.64
C LEU A 318 -22.37 4.10 31.14
N THR A 319 -22.75 4.58 32.31
CA THR A 319 -24.15 4.56 32.76
C THR A 319 -24.99 5.50 31.89
N ASP A 320 -26.21 5.07 31.52
CA ASP A 320 -27.13 5.81 30.64
C ASP A 320 -26.49 6.38 29.36
N ASN A 321 -25.48 5.68 28.84
CA ASN A 321 -24.70 6.02 27.65
C ASN A 321 -24.04 7.41 27.72
N GLY A 322 -23.91 7.97 28.92
CA GLY A 322 -23.72 9.39 29.14
C GLY A 322 -22.28 9.82 29.31
N ILE A 323 -21.78 10.67 28.41
CA ILE A 323 -20.62 11.52 28.69
C ILE A 323 -21.17 12.79 29.36
N ALA A 324 -21.49 12.65 30.65
CA ALA A 324 -22.20 13.65 31.44
C ALA A 324 -21.29 14.33 32.47
N GLY A 325 -21.62 15.58 32.81
CA GLY A 325 -20.83 16.39 33.73
C GLY A 325 -19.77 17.26 33.07
N ASN A 326 -18.83 17.74 33.87
CA ASN A 326 -17.71 18.54 33.38
C ASN A 326 -16.47 17.68 33.28
N PHE A 327 -15.80 17.69 32.13
CA PHE A 327 -14.54 17.02 31.89
C PHE A 327 -13.46 18.06 31.63
N TYR A 328 -12.33 17.94 32.32
CA TYR A 328 -11.14 18.74 32.11
C TYR A 328 -10.00 17.84 31.67
N VAL A 329 -9.43 18.10 30.50
CA VAL A 329 -8.24 17.40 30.00
C VAL A 329 -7.15 18.42 29.78
N ASN A 330 -6.09 18.27 30.55
CA ASN A 330 -4.93 19.15 30.54
C ASN A 330 -3.73 18.40 29.95
N GLU A 331 -2.63 19.12 29.71
CA GLU A 331 -1.35 18.54 29.29
C GLU A 331 -0.97 17.32 30.15
N GLY A 332 -0.51 16.25 29.48
CA GLY A 332 -0.15 14.98 30.10
C GLY A 332 -1.33 14.15 30.67
N GLY A 333 -2.57 14.65 30.61
CA GLY A 333 -3.75 13.94 31.06
C GLY A 333 -4.44 13.16 29.95
N SER A 334 -5.04 12.01 30.29
CA SER A 334 -5.93 11.30 29.36
C SER A 334 -7.24 10.84 30.01
N ILE A 335 -8.35 10.99 29.30
CA ILE A 335 -9.64 10.38 29.66
C ILE A 335 -10.03 9.43 28.53
N THR A 336 -10.42 8.20 28.85
CA THR A 336 -10.90 7.22 27.86
C THR A 336 -12.22 6.64 28.35
N LEU A 337 -13.29 6.87 27.59
CA LEU A 337 -14.64 6.43 27.92
C LEU A 337 -15.15 5.49 26.83
N GLY A 338 -15.30 4.21 27.16
CA GLY A 338 -15.91 3.22 26.28
C GLY A 338 -17.42 3.12 26.49
N ASN A 339 -18.14 2.81 25.42
CA ASN A 339 -19.53 2.39 25.46
C ASN A 339 -19.80 1.38 24.33
N TYR A 340 -19.61 0.09 24.64
CA TYR A 340 -19.61 -1.01 23.66
C TYR A 340 -21.00 -1.59 23.33
N GLY A 341 -22.10 -0.97 23.78
CA GLY A 341 -23.47 -1.49 23.60
C GLY A 341 -24.46 -0.54 22.96
N SER A 342 -24.09 0.73 22.74
CA SER A 342 -25.02 1.79 22.31
C SER A 342 -24.28 3.05 21.85
N ASN A 343 -25.03 4.10 21.51
CA ASN A 343 -24.50 5.40 21.12
C ASN A 343 -23.98 6.16 22.36
N PRO A 344 -22.66 6.46 22.48
CA PRO A 344 -22.18 7.37 23.51
C PRO A 344 -22.67 8.81 23.24
N GLN A 345 -23.39 9.35 24.21
CA GLN A 345 -24.07 10.65 24.12
C GLN A 345 -23.32 11.73 24.90
N LEU A 346 -22.87 12.77 24.21
CA LEU A 346 -22.30 13.94 24.87
C LEU A 346 -23.43 14.79 25.47
N LYS A 347 -23.52 14.81 26.80
CA LYS A 347 -24.56 15.54 27.55
C LYS A 347 -23.94 16.35 28.71
N GLY A 348 -22.73 16.84 28.47
CA GLY A 348 -21.89 17.55 29.42
C GLY A 348 -20.87 18.45 28.73
N ASN A 349 -19.95 19.02 29.50
CA ASN A 349 -18.97 20.00 29.03
C ASN A 349 -17.58 19.37 28.98
N ILE A 350 -16.91 19.47 27.83
CA ILE A 350 -15.51 19.08 27.66
C ILE A 350 -14.66 20.35 27.55
N THR A 351 -13.66 20.49 28.42
CA THR A 351 -12.67 21.57 28.39
C THR A 351 -11.27 20.99 28.20
N MET A 352 -10.59 21.42 27.13
CA MET A 352 -9.29 20.89 26.72
C MET A 352 -8.25 22.00 26.53
N THR A 353 -7.15 21.88 27.25
CA THR A 353 -5.93 22.72 27.12
C THR A 353 -4.71 21.90 26.71
N GLY A 354 -4.89 20.60 26.46
CA GLY A 354 -3.87 19.63 26.10
C GLY A 354 -4.40 18.20 26.29
N GLY A 355 -3.51 17.21 26.28
CA GLY A 355 -3.84 15.81 26.59
C GLY A 355 -4.76 15.14 25.57
N THR A 356 -5.36 14.01 25.95
CA THR A 356 -6.20 13.18 25.05
C THR A 356 -7.53 12.80 25.70
N PHE A 357 -8.63 13.00 24.99
CA PHE A 357 -9.96 12.49 25.35
C PHE A 357 -10.39 11.47 24.30
N ASN A 358 -10.47 10.19 24.68
CA ASN A 358 -10.91 9.11 23.81
C ASN A 358 -12.37 8.72 24.12
N ILE A 359 -13.17 8.57 23.07
CA ILE A 359 -14.52 7.98 23.12
C ILE A 359 -14.49 6.71 22.28
N ILE A 360 -14.65 5.56 22.93
CA ILE A 360 -14.75 4.27 22.24
C ILE A 360 -16.23 3.98 22.03
N ALA A 361 -16.67 4.00 20.78
CA ALA A 361 -18.07 4.00 20.42
C ALA A 361 -18.45 2.71 19.68
N ALA A 362 -19.65 2.19 19.92
CA ALA A 362 -20.20 1.06 19.16
C ALA A 362 -21.01 1.49 17.92
N ILE A 363 -21.37 2.77 17.83
CA ILE A 363 -22.01 3.49 16.73
C ILE A 363 -21.60 4.97 16.84
N GLU A 364 -21.95 5.84 15.89
CA GLU A 364 -21.56 7.25 15.92
C GLU A 364 -21.90 7.94 17.24
N SER A 365 -20.94 8.64 17.85
CA SER A 365 -21.18 9.40 19.09
C SER A 365 -22.00 10.65 18.81
N GLN A 366 -23.12 10.82 19.51
CA GLN A 366 -24.09 11.89 19.25
C GLN A 366 -23.84 13.14 20.11
N TRP A 367 -23.65 14.30 19.45
CA TRP A 367 -23.32 15.59 20.08
C TRP A 367 -24.32 16.69 19.66
N PRO A 368 -25.14 17.27 20.55
CA PRO A 368 -25.42 16.80 21.90
C PRO A 368 -26.31 15.55 21.86
N GLY A 369 -26.22 14.72 22.90
CA GLY A 369 -27.20 13.68 23.16
C GLY A 369 -28.49 14.25 23.75
N ASN A 370 -29.06 13.56 24.75
CA ASN A 370 -30.26 14.02 25.46
C ASN A 370 -30.00 14.99 26.62
N GLY A 371 -28.99 15.86 26.48
CA GLY A 371 -28.65 16.88 27.47
C GLY A 371 -27.77 17.97 26.87
N ASN A 372 -27.71 19.14 27.51
CA ASN A 372 -26.88 20.25 27.03
C ASN A 372 -25.41 19.85 27.03
N ALA A 373 -24.68 20.26 26.01
CA ALA A 373 -23.27 19.96 25.86
C ALA A 373 -22.44 21.16 25.41
N SER A 374 -21.14 21.11 25.72
CA SER A 374 -20.19 22.06 25.15
C SER A 374 -18.81 21.46 24.95
N ILE A 375 -18.07 22.01 23.98
CA ILE A 375 -16.65 21.73 23.78
C ILE A 375 -15.89 23.05 23.78
N THR A 376 -15.00 23.24 24.73
CA THR A 376 -14.03 24.34 24.77
C THR A 376 -12.63 23.77 24.61
N MET A 377 -11.93 24.13 23.54
CA MET A 377 -10.69 23.46 23.15
C MET A 377 -9.67 24.44 22.60
N SER A 378 -8.49 24.50 23.23
CA SER A 378 -7.36 25.34 22.81
C SER A 378 -6.15 24.53 22.36
N ASP A 379 -6.02 23.30 22.83
CA ASP A 379 -5.03 22.31 22.41
C ASP A 379 -5.54 20.89 22.80
N GLY A 380 -4.77 19.85 22.47
CA GLY A 380 -5.07 18.44 22.80
C GLY A 380 -5.77 17.69 21.67
N GLU A 381 -6.11 16.43 21.94
CA GLU A 381 -6.75 15.51 21.00
C GLU A 381 -8.08 14.97 21.55
N LEU A 382 -9.20 15.24 20.86
CA LEU A 382 -10.50 14.59 21.10
C LEU A 382 -10.72 13.53 20.03
N ASN A 383 -10.66 12.26 20.40
CA ASN A 383 -10.62 11.13 19.48
C ASN A 383 -11.83 10.21 19.66
N VAL A 384 -12.50 9.84 18.56
CA VAL A 384 -13.68 8.95 18.56
C VAL A 384 -13.49 7.79 17.59
N TYR A 385 -13.54 6.55 18.10
CA TYR A 385 -13.25 5.34 17.30
C TYR A 385 -14.03 4.11 17.77
N PRO A 386 -14.23 3.08 16.92
CA PRO A 386 -13.92 3.02 15.49
C PRO A 386 -15.01 3.63 14.58
N TYR A 387 -16.17 3.97 15.13
CA TYR A 387 -17.26 4.61 14.38
C TYR A 387 -17.02 6.12 14.29
N GLY A 388 -18.07 6.91 14.14
CA GLY A 388 -17.97 8.32 13.82
C GLY A 388 -18.42 9.28 14.93
N ILE A 389 -18.58 10.52 14.51
CA ILE A 389 -19.20 11.62 15.26
C ILE A 389 -20.44 12.07 14.49
N GLU A 390 -21.56 12.24 15.20
CA GLU A 390 -22.78 12.82 14.66
C GLU A 390 -23.20 14.05 15.50
N ILE A 391 -23.03 15.24 14.92
CA ILE A 391 -23.44 16.51 15.50
C ILE A 391 -24.87 16.82 15.07
N VAL A 392 -25.83 16.68 15.99
CA VAL A 392 -27.27 16.69 15.70
C VAL A 392 -27.97 17.96 16.17
N ASP A 393 -29.07 18.31 15.50
CA ASP A 393 -30.05 19.24 16.03
C ASP A 393 -31.06 18.50 16.91
N ASN A 394 -30.88 18.57 18.24
CA ASN A 394 -31.71 17.86 19.21
C ASN A 394 -32.40 18.79 20.23
N PRO A 395 -33.43 19.57 19.85
CA PRO A 395 -34.15 20.43 20.78
C PRO A 395 -34.79 19.65 21.94
N PRO A 396 -34.83 20.20 23.18
CA PRO A 396 -34.45 21.57 23.55
C PRO A 396 -32.96 21.73 23.91
N TYR A 397 -32.13 20.71 23.68
CA TYR A 397 -30.75 20.70 24.14
C TYR A 397 -29.85 21.62 23.32
N THR A 398 -28.92 22.29 24.00
CA THR A 398 -27.94 23.16 23.37
C THR A 398 -26.61 22.43 23.16
N PHE A 399 -25.92 22.77 22.09
CA PHE A 399 -24.53 22.40 21.87
C PHE A 399 -23.74 23.65 21.50
N THR A 400 -22.71 23.96 22.30
CA THR A 400 -21.87 25.14 22.09
C THR A 400 -20.42 24.74 21.92
N THR A 401 -19.72 25.39 20.99
CA THR A 401 -18.31 25.10 20.74
C THR A 401 -17.48 26.37 20.78
N ASN A 402 -16.30 26.28 21.40
CA ASN A 402 -15.26 27.29 21.37
C ASN A 402 -13.92 26.57 21.11
N ILE A 403 -13.68 26.26 19.84
CA ILE A 403 -12.50 25.54 19.37
C ILE A 403 -11.55 26.54 18.72
N ILE A 404 -10.44 26.79 19.41
CA ILE A 404 -9.37 27.71 19.02
C ILE A 404 -8.02 27.01 18.80
N GLY A 405 -7.97 25.67 18.89
CA GLY A 405 -6.80 24.84 18.62
C GLY A 405 -7.06 23.35 18.83
N GLY A 406 -5.99 22.53 18.81
CA GLY A 406 -6.03 21.07 18.96
C GLY A 406 -6.65 20.30 17.76
N SER A 407 -6.91 19.00 17.94
CA SER A 407 -7.48 18.10 16.92
C SER A 407 -8.70 17.31 17.40
N ILE A 408 -9.75 17.30 16.59
CA ILE A 408 -10.88 16.36 16.68
C ILE A 408 -10.64 15.26 15.64
N ARG A 409 -10.54 14.01 16.06
CA ARG A 409 -10.17 12.89 15.18
C ARG A 409 -11.23 11.80 15.23
N THR A 410 -11.47 11.13 14.12
CA THR A 410 -12.36 9.97 14.09
C THR A 410 -11.99 8.93 13.04
N GLU A 411 -12.19 7.65 13.36
CA GLU A 411 -12.02 6.55 12.41
C GLU A 411 -13.22 6.40 11.45
N GLY A 412 -14.42 6.75 11.89
CA GLY A 412 -15.64 6.62 11.11
C GLY A 412 -16.11 7.92 10.49
N ALA A 413 -17.43 8.04 10.31
CA ALA A 413 -18.04 9.20 9.68
C ALA A 413 -17.94 10.47 10.54
N PHE A 414 -17.90 11.64 9.89
CA PHE A 414 -18.10 12.91 10.56
C PHE A 414 -19.33 13.59 9.95
N ILE A 415 -20.40 13.71 10.74
CA ILE A 415 -21.70 14.19 10.28
C ILE A 415 -22.09 15.40 11.13
N ASN A 416 -22.47 16.50 10.49
CA ASN A 416 -22.95 17.70 11.15
C ASN A 416 -24.24 18.23 10.51
N TYR A 417 -25.25 18.44 11.33
CA TYR A 417 -26.51 19.06 10.96
C TYR A 417 -26.62 20.52 11.43
N ARG A 418 -25.71 20.98 12.30
CA ARG A 418 -25.83 22.28 12.96
C ARG A 418 -25.12 23.40 12.23
N SER A 419 -25.80 24.54 12.06
CA SER A 419 -25.24 25.72 11.41
C SER A 419 -24.27 26.52 12.28
N ASP A 420 -24.28 26.30 13.59
CA ASP A 420 -23.44 27.01 14.58
C ASP A 420 -22.13 26.26 14.91
N PHE A 421 -21.89 25.07 14.36
CA PHE A 421 -20.59 24.42 14.40
C PHE A 421 -19.65 25.06 13.37
N ASN A 422 -18.86 26.04 13.81
CA ASN A 422 -17.90 26.80 12.99
C ASN A 422 -16.61 27.07 13.79
N PRO A 423 -15.76 26.06 13.99
CA PRO A 423 -14.49 26.25 14.71
C PRO A 423 -13.62 27.32 14.03
N THR A 424 -12.97 28.16 14.84
CA THR A 424 -12.14 29.29 14.33
C THR A 424 -10.67 28.91 14.13
N ALA A 425 -10.26 27.78 14.70
CA ALA A 425 -8.98 27.11 14.51
C ALA A 425 -9.15 25.61 14.82
N GLY A 426 -8.05 24.87 14.94
CA GLY A 426 -8.07 23.42 15.18
C GLY A 426 -8.24 22.58 13.91
N THR A 427 -8.09 21.27 14.05
CA THR A 427 -8.08 20.32 12.94
C THR A 427 -9.14 19.25 13.13
N VAL A 428 -9.91 18.94 12.08
CA VAL A 428 -10.66 17.69 11.99
C VAL A 428 -9.85 16.70 11.17
N GLU A 429 -9.61 15.50 11.69
CA GLU A 429 -8.90 14.42 10.98
C GLU A 429 -9.78 13.18 10.88
N LEU A 430 -9.94 12.65 9.67
CA LEU A 430 -10.55 11.34 9.45
C LEU A 430 -9.44 10.34 9.14
N TYR A 431 -9.21 9.40 10.06
CA TYR A 431 -8.09 8.45 10.01
C TYR A 431 -8.54 6.99 10.05
N GLY A 432 -7.59 6.04 10.06
CA GLY A 432 -7.86 4.62 10.25
C GLY A 432 -8.15 3.85 8.97
N ASN A 433 -8.55 2.59 9.13
CA ASN A 433 -8.54 1.58 8.06
C ASN A 433 -9.92 1.27 7.46
N GLN A 434 -10.90 2.15 7.66
CA GLN A 434 -12.25 2.01 7.12
C GLN A 434 -12.65 3.22 6.26
N ASN A 435 -13.47 2.97 5.24
CA ASN A 435 -14.16 4.03 4.52
C ASN A 435 -15.05 4.85 5.48
N ALA A 436 -15.16 6.14 5.22
CA ALA A 436 -15.99 7.04 6.01
C ALA A 436 -16.76 8.05 5.15
N ALA A 437 -17.84 8.59 5.70
CA ALA A 437 -18.56 9.70 5.10
C ALA A 437 -18.23 11.00 5.84
N LEU A 438 -18.15 12.11 5.09
CA LEU A 438 -18.09 13.46 5.65
C LEU A 438 -19.30 14.25 5.16
N SER A 439 -20.15 14.64 6.10
CA SER A 439 -21.39 15.36 5.84
C SER A 439 -21.43 16.63 6.68
N MET A 440 -21.41 17.78 6.03
CA MET A 440 -21.63 19.10 6.64
C MET A 440 -22.90 19.68 6.04
N SER A 441 -24.07 19.21 6.49
CA SER A 441 -25.37 19.73 6.00
C SER A 441 -25.56 21.20 6.34
N ALA A 442 -24.89 21.66 7.40
CA ALA A 442 -24.74 23.05 7.78
C ALA A 442 -23.34 23.28 8.42
N GLY A 443 -23.02 24.54 8.73
CA GLY A 443 -21.77 24.90 9.41
C GLY A 443 -20.54 24.84 8.50
N SER A 444 -19.35 24.83 9.11
CA SER A 444 -18.06 24.79 8.41
C SER A 444 -16.99 24.14 9.29
N LEU A 445 -15.84 23.79 8.69
CA LEU A 445 -14.66 23.35 9.44
C LEU A 445 -13.54 24.39 9.31
N TYR A 446 -12.54 24.34 10.20
CA TYR A 446 -11.32 25.12 10.02
C TYR A 446 -10.34 24.39 9.09
N LYS A 447 -9.64 23.37 9.60
CA LYS A 447 -8.71 22.53 8.81
C LYS A 447 -9.23 21.10 8.74
N LEU A 448 -9.06 20.46 7.59
CA LEU A 448 -9.36 19.04 7.38
C LEU A 448 -8.08 18.28 7.03
N ILE A 449 -7.87 17.13 7.68
CA ILE A 449 -6.86 16.13 7.31
C ILE A 449 -7.57 14.81 6.96
N ILE A 450 -7.17 14.20 5.86
CA ILE A 450 -7.56 12.85 5.46
C ILE A 450 -6.32 11.97 5.56
N ASN A 451 -6.42 10.91 6.37
CA ASN A 451 -5.30 10.02 6.69
C ASN A 451 -5.79 8.57 6.79
N LYS A 452 -6.33 8.08 5.68
CA LYS A 452 -6.99 6.77 5.59
C LYS A 452 -6.02 5.72 5.05
N GLU A 453 -5.73 4.73 5.87
CA GLU A 453 -4.79 3.64 5.53
C GLU A 453 -5.35 2.76 4.41
N ASN A 454 -4.47 2.05 3.69
CA ASN A 454 -4.84 1.03 2.68
C ASN A 454 -5.72 1.60 1.55
N SER A 455 -5.49 2.86 1.18
CA SER A 455 -6.24 3.56 0.13
C SER A 455 -7.75 3.69 0.40
N ASN A 456 -8.18 3.57 1.67
CA ASN A 456 -9.57 3.82 2.05
C ASN A 456 -9.99 5.26 1.75
N SER A 457 -11.30 5.47 1.65
CA SER A 457 -11.89 6.72 1.16
C SER A 457 -12.74 7.44 2.19
N VAL A 458 -12.68 8.77 2.14
CA VAL A 458 -13.67 9.69 2.72
C VAL A 458 -14.51 10.26 1.59
N ILE A 459 -15.82 10.03 1.64
CA ILE A 459 -16.77 10.48 0.62
C ILE A 459 -17.54 11.69 1.14
N LEU A 460 -17.56 12.78 0.37
CA LEU A 460 -18.42 13.93 0.68
C LEU A 460 -19.89 13.62 0.41
N SER A 461 -20.74 13.83 1.41
CA SER A 461 -22.20 13.74 1.27
C SER A 461 -22.85 15.10 0.97
N THR A 462 -22.20 16.20 1.34
CA THR A 462 -22.66 17.58 1.14
C THR A 462 -21.52 18.47 0.68
N ASN A 463 -21.82 19.71 0.28
CA ASN A 463 -20.79 20.71 0.04
C ASN A 463 -20.02 21.00 1.34
N LEU A 464 -18.71 21.20 1.24
CA LEU A 464 -17.83 21.44 2.37
C LEU A 464 -17.16 22.81 2.25
N THR A 465 -17.18 23.58 3.34
CA THR A 465 -16.42 24.83 3.46
C THR A 465 -15.39 24.72 4.58
N LEU A 466 -14.13 24.97 4.24
CA LEU A 466 -13.00 25.06 5.16
C LEU A 466 -12.56 26.53 5.25
N SER A 467 -12.52 27.11 6.44
CA SER A 467 -11.94 28.46 6.65
C SER A 467 -10.40 28.43 6.69
N GLY A 468 -9.82 27.26 6.96
CA GLY A 468 -8.41 26.92 6.84
C GLY A 468 -8.13 26.11 5.57
N GLY A 469 -7.20 25.15 5.67
CA GLY A 469 -6.69 24.36 4.53
C GLY A 469 -7.13 22.89 4.55
N LEU A 470 -6.86 22.22 3.43
CA LEU A 470 -7.02 20.78 3.27
C LEU A 470 -5.64 20.11 3.26
N THR A 471 -5.52 18.95 3.89
CA THR A 471 -4.41 18.02 3.69
C THR A 471 -4.95 16.62 3.46
N VAL A 472 -4.49 15.97 2.40
CA VAL A 472 -4.73 14.55 2.13
C VAL A 472 -3.36 13.87 2.27
N ASP A 473 -3.12 13.29 3.44
CA ASP A 473 -1.86 12.62 3.77
C ASP A 473 -1.85 11.22 3.15
N GLU A 474 -2.83 10.38 3.49
CA GLU A 474 -3.03 9.05 2.91
C GLU A 474 -4.53 8.81 2.61
N GLY A 475 -4.80 7.96 1.63
CA GLY A 475 -6.15 7.57 1.23
C GLY A 475 -6.84 8.59 0.35
N THR A 476 -8.13 8.40 0.09
CA THR A 476 -8.86 9.19 -0.92
C THR A 476 -9.85 10.15 -0.29
N LEU A 477 -9.78 11.45 -0.62
CA LEU A 477 -10.91 12.37 -0.47
C LEU A 477 -11.70 12.42 -1.78
N ASN A 478 -12.88 11.81 -1.77
CA ASN A 478 -13.79 11.79 -2.92
C ASN A 478 -14.86 12.88 -2.78
N LEU A 479 -14.87 13.86 -3.70
CA LEU A 479 -15.78 15.00 -3.64
C LEU A 479 -17.22 14.66 -4.07
N ASN A 480 -17.47 13.53 -4.71
CA ASN A 480 -18.81 12.98 -5.01
C ASN A 480 -19.84 13.99 -5.57
N ALA A 481 -19.47 14.69 -6.64
CA ALA A 481 -20.25 15.75 -7.27
C ALA A 481 -20.63 16.90 -6.32
N LYS A 482 -19.81 17.17 -5.29
CA LYS A 482 -19.96 18.28 -4.35
C LYS A 482 -18.90 19.35 -4.57
N THR A 483 -19.17 20.51 -3.98
CA THR A 483 -18.22 21.62 -3.91
C THR A 483 -17.44 21.59 -2.61
N LEU A 484 -16.12 21.58 -2.70
CA LEU A 484 -15.19 21.83 -1.61
C LEU A 484 -14.61 23.25 -1.75
N SER A 485 -14.86 24.12 -0.79
CA SER A 485 -14.28 25.46 -0.71
C SER A 485 -13.24 25.54 0.40
N THR A 486 -12.03 26.06 0.13
CA THR A 486 -10.95 26.18 1.11
C THR A 486 -10.48 27.63 1.28
N GLY A 487 -10.23 28.02 2.52
CA GLY A 487 -9.78 29.36 2.91
C GLY A 487 -8.26 29.52 2.90
N LYS A 488 -7.51 28.43 2.77
CA LYS A 488 -6.05 28.34 2.67
C LYS A 488 -5.64 27.25 1.67
N GLU A 489 -4.38 26.84 1.68
CA GLU A 489 -3.84 25.88 0.73
C GLU A 489 -4.40 24.45 0.87
N CYS A 490 -4.33 23.70 -0.24
CA CYS A 490 -4.58 22.27 -0.32
C CYS A 490 -3.26 21.53 -0.56
N LYS A 491 -3.01 20.44 0.17
CA LYS A 491 -1.81 19.60 0.05
C LYS A 491 -2.20 18.14 -0.13
N VAL A 492 -1.57 17.45 -1.06
CA VAL A 492 -1.73 16.01 -1.31
C VAL A 492 -0.35 15.36 -1.22
N TYR A 493 -0.17 14.44 -0.27
CA TYR A 493 1.11 13.76 -0.01
C TYR A 493 1.08 12.30 -0.47
N ASP A 494 2.13 11.55 -0.15
CA ASP A 494 2.36 10.16 -0.57
C ASP A 494 1.23 9.23 -0.11
N GLY A 495 0.59 8.53 -1.06
CA GLY A 495 -0.58 7.69 -0.79
C GLY A 495 -1.91 8.45 -0.72
N GLY A 496 -1.88 9.79 -0.75
CA GLY A 496 -3.06 10.66 -0.76
C GLY A 496 -3.64 10.87 -2.17
N VAL A 497 -4.97 10.82 -2.29
CA VAL A 497 -5.72 11.07 -3.52
C VAL A 497 -6.80 12.13 -3.28
N LEU A 498 -6.76 13.25 -4.01
CA LEU A 498 -7.87 14.19 -4.08
C LEU A 498 -8.67 13.92 -5.36
N ASP A 499 -9.86 13.33 -5.22
CA ASP A 499 -10.70 12.86 -6.32
C ASP A 499 -11.90 13.78 -6.58
N LEU A 500 -11.81 14.55 -7.66
CA LEU A 500 -12.85 15.39 -8.23
C LEU A 500 -13.51 14.61 -9.40
N ASN A 501 -14.50 13.79 -9.08
CA ASN A 501 -15.35 13.14 -10.08
C ASN A 501 -16.31 14.12 -10.76
N ALA A 502 -17.00 13.65 -11.81
CA ALA A 502 -17.92 14.43 -12.62
C ALA A 502 -18.91 15.30 -11.81
N GLY A 503 -18.91 16.60 -12.10
CA GLY A 503 -19.73 17.60 -11.41
C GLY A 503 -19.13 18.12 -10.09
N SER A 504 -17.99 17.61 -9.64
CA SER A 504 -17.31 18.10 -8.43
C SER A 504 -16.62 19.43 -8.67
N SER A 505 -16.56 20.27 -7.64
CA SER A 505 -15.87 21.57 -7.69
C SER A 505 -14.91 21.75 -6.53
N LEU A 506 -13.67 22.16 -6.80
CA LEU A 506 -12.70 22.59 -5.81
C LEU A 506 -12.46 24.09 -5.95
N LEU A 507 -12.82 24.86 -4.93
CA LEU A 507 -12.66 26.31 -4.86
C LEU A 507 -11.60 26.65 -3.81
N ILE A 508 -10.47 27.21 -4.22
CA ILE A 508 -9.37 27.57 -3.30
C ILE A 508 -9.30 29.08 -3.16
N LYS A 509 -9.14 29.62 -1.95
CA LYS A 509 -8.96 31.06 -1.76
C LYS A 509 -7.83 31.58 -2.64
N ALA A 510 -8.10 32.64 -3.39
CA ALA A 510 -7.11 33.21 -4.28
C ALA A 510 -5.81 33.60 -3.53
N SER A 511 -4.67 33.50 -4.23
CA SER A 511 -3.31 33.61 -3.71
C SER A 511 -2.78 32.39 -2.92
N TYR A 512 -3.56 31.32 -2.79
CA TYR A 512 -3.11 30.05 -2.19
C TYR A 512 -2.88 28.95 -3.24
N TRP A 513 -2.31 27.84 -2.79
CA TRP A 513 -1.81 26.75 -3.62
C TRP A 513 -2.62 25.46 -3.47
N LEU A 514 -2.70 24.69 -4.53
CA LEU A 514 -2.87 23.24 -4.53
C LEU A 514 -1.53 22.62 -4.88
N ASN A 515 -0.91 21.95 -3.92
CA ASN A 515 0.37 21.28 -4.11
C ASN A 515 0.19 19.77 -4.02
N VAL A 516 0.65 19.06 -5.05
CA VAL A 516 0.72 17.60 -5.09
C VAL A 516 2.19 17.20 -5.00
N TYR A 517 2.55 16.56 -3.89
CA TYR A 517 3.91 16.11 -3.60
C TYR A 517 4.16 14.68 -4.11
N SER A 518 5.39 14.20 -3.97
CA SER A 518 5.78 12.84 -4.37
C SER A 518 4.82 11.79 -3.81
N GLY A 519 4.32 10.91 -4.69
CA GLY A 519 3.37 9.84 -4.34
C GLY A 519 1.91 10.27 -4.21
N GLY A 520 1.61 11.57 -4.20
CA GLY A 520 0.24 12.09 -4.19
C GLY A 520 -0.40 12.13 -5.57
N LEU A 521 -1.73 12.10 -5.61
CA LEU A 521 -2.52 12.16 -6.86
C LEU A 521 -3.64 13.21 -6.78
N LEU A 522 -3.63 14.15 -7.72
CA LEU A 522 -4.81 14.95 -8.07
C LEU A 522 -5.57 14.26 -9.21
N LYS A 523 -6.76 13.73 -8.91
CA LYS A 523 -7.62 13.08 -9.89
C LYS A 523 -8.80 14.00 -10.20
N ALA A 524 -8.82 14.64 -11.36
CA ALA A 524 -9.88 15.54 -11.80
C ALA A 524 -10.51 15.02 -13.10
N ILE A 525 -11.49 14.13 -12.99
CA ILE A 525 -12.07 13.43 -14.13
C ILE A 525 -13.56 13.74 -14.21
N GLY A 526 -13.92 14.63 -15.13
CA GLY A 526 -15.29 15.00 -15.44
C GLY A 526 -15.89 14.23 -16.62
N THR A 527 -17.06 14.69 -17.06
CA THR A 527 -17.68 14.32 -18.34
C THR A 527 -18.07 15.58 -19.09
N ALA A 528 -18.30 15.49 -20.41
CA ALA A 528 -18.72 16.64 -21.21
C ALA A 528 -20.00 17.33 -20.67
N GLY A 529 -20.93 16.58 -20.09
CA GLY A 529 -22.16 17.12 -19.49
C GLY A 529 -22.00 17.59 -18.03
N ASN A 530 -21.02 17.06 -17.29
CA ASN A 530 -20.75 17.38 -15.90
C ASN A 530 -19.22 17.46 -15.68
N PRO A 531 -18.56 18.54 -16.13
CA PRO A 531 -17.13 18.69 -15.97
C PRO A 531 -16.77 18.81 -14.48
N ALA A 532 -15.57 18.37 -14.11
CA ALA A 532 -14.99 18.74 -12.82
C ALA A 532 -14.50 20.20 -12.92
N LEU A 533 -14.54 20.94 -11.82
CA LEU A 533 -14.13 22.36 -11.78
C LEU A 533 -13.04 22.56 -10.72
N ILE A 534 -11.94 23.19 -11.09
CA ILE A 534 -10.95 23.75 -10.17
C ILE A 534 -10.88 25.25 -10.42
N SER A 535 -11.17 26.04 -9.38
CA SER A 535 -11.27 27.49 -9.50
C SER A 535 -10.91 28.21 -8.21
N ARG A 536 -10.84 29.54 -8.29
CA ARG A 536 -10.66 30.39 -7.12
C ARG A 536 -11.96 30.62 -6.36
N LEU A 537 -11.86 30.73 -5.04
CA LEU A 537 -12.87 31.27 -4.15
C LEU A 537 -12.66 32.80 -4.03
N GLY A 538 -13.68 33.59 -4.37
CA GLY A 538 -13.68 35.06 -4.27
C GLY A 538 -13.68 35.79 -5.63
N SER A 539 -13.37 37.10 -5.65
CA SER A 539 -13.49 37.97 -6.85
C SER A 539 -12.18 38.58 -7.40
N ALA A 540 -11.05 38.50 -6.69
CA ALA A 540 -9.73 38.97 -7.14
C ALA A 540 -8.62 37.90 -7.01
N ASN A 541 -7.48 38.12 -7.66
CA ASN A 541 -6.28 37.26 -7.72
C ASN A 541 -6.55 35.86 -8.31
N TYR A 542 -5.53 35.00 -8.33
CA TYR A 542 -5.54 33.67 -8.93
C TYR A 542 -5.06 32.60 -7.95
N ILE A 543 -5.41 31.34 -8.19
CA ILE A 543 -4.86 30.20 -7.43
C ILE A 543 -3.62 29.64 -8.12
N TYR A 544 -2.81 28.86 -7.41
CA TYR A 544 -1.64 28.19 -7.96
C TYR A 544 -1.82 26.68 -7.86
N ILE A 545 -1.48 25.95 -8.92
CA ILE A 545 -1.49 24.48 -8.89
C ILE A 545 -0.09 24.00 -9.28
N ASN A 546 0.55 23.24 -8.39
CA ASN A 546 1.88 22.68 -8.62
C ASN A 546 1.85 21.17 -8.42
N ILE A 547 2.26 20.44 -9.45
CA ILE A 547 2.57 19.02 -9.41
C ILE A 547 4.09 18.90 -9.30
N TYR A 548 4.58 18.57 -8.10
CA TYR A 548 6.02 18.45 -7.82
C TYR A 548 6.59 17.12 -8.35
N SER A 549 7.91 16.98 -8.30
CA SER A 549 8.59 15.73 -8.65
C SER A 549 7.99 14.53 -7.90
N GLY A 550 7.61 13.49 -8.65
CA GLY A 550 6.94 12.29 -8.14
C GLY A 550 5.43 12.45 -7.83
N GLY A 551 4.89 13.66 -7.89
CA GLY A 551 3.45 13.91 -7.76
C GLY A 551 2.72 13.68 -9.07
N ASN A 552 1.45 13.31 -8.99
CA ASN A 552 0.67 12.86 -10.14
C ASN A 552 -0.58 13.72 -10.36
N ILE A 553 -0.93 13.95 -11.63
CA ILE A 553 -2.23 14.50 -12.03
C ILE A 553 -2.87 13.61 -13.08
N SER A 554 -4.14 13.27 -12.89
CA SER A 554 -4.99 12.61 -13.88
C SER A 554 -6.18 13.52 -14.15
N ALA A 555 -6.24 14.12 -15.34
CA ALA A 555 -7.25 15.12 -15.63
C ALA A 555 -7.88 14.97 -17.01
N ARG A 556 -9.21 14.96 -17.05
CA ARG A 556 -10.00 14.91 -18.28
C ARG A 556 -11.34 15.59 -18.08
N ASN A 557 -11.88 16.27 -19.10
CA ASN A 557 -13.16 16.99 -18.99
C ASN A 557 -13.20 17.91 -17.74
N THR A 558 -12.10 18.60 -17.48
CA THR A 558 -11.94 19.46 -16.30
C THR A 558 -11.79 20.91 -16.69
N GLN A 559 -12.51 21.77 -15.98
CA GLN A 559 -12.46 23.22 -16.09
C GLN A 559 -11.46 23.77 -15.08
N PHE A 560 -10.39 24.38 -15.58
CA PHE A 560 -9.40 25.11 -14.81
C PHE A 560 -9.65 26.61 -15.01
N HIS A 561 -10.21 27.27 -13.99
CA HIS A 561 -10.59 28.68 -14.06
C HIS A 561 -9.81 29.53 -13.06
N TYR A 562 -9.41 30.74 -13.47
CA TYR A 562 -8.78 31.72 -12.58
C TYR A 562 -7.58 31.21 -11.78
N LEU A 563 -6.65 30.58 -12.49
CA LEU A 563 -5.39 30.10 -11.97
C LEU A 563 -4.20 30.83 -12.62
N ASN A 564 -3.07 30.84 -11.92
CA ASN A 564 -1.76 30.86 -12.56
C ASN A 564 -1.55 29.52 -13.28
N PRO A 565 -0.61 29.41 -14.23
CA PRO A 565 -0.44 28.20 -15.03
C PRO A 565 -0.50 26.93 -14.17
N LEU A 566 -1.18 25.89 -14.65
CA LEU A 566 -1.03 24.55 -14.07
C LEU A 566 0.42 24.13 -14.29
N ARG A 567 1.21 24.02 -13.21
CA ARG A 567 2.64 23.75 -13.28
C ARG A 567 2.91 22.27 -13.02
N ILE A 568 3.39 21.58 -14.04
CA ILE A 568 4.01 20.26 -13.93
C ILE A 568 5.52 20.49 -13.84
N ILE A 569 6.03 20.47 -12.61
CA ILE A 569 7.44 20.67 -12.31
C ILE A 569 8.22 19.46 -12.82
N THR A 570 9.52 19.60 -13.12
CA THR A 570 10.38 18.49 -13.50
C THR A 570 10.22 17.29 -12.55
N GLY A 571 9.95 16.12 -13.13
CA GLY A 571 9.65 14.88 -12.41
C GLY A 571 8.18 14.71 -11.99
N GLY A 572 7.34 15.73 -12.11
CA GLY A 572 5.89 15.61 -11.95
C GLY A 572 5.29 14.81 -13.11
N ILE A 573 4.22 14.07 -12.84
CA ILE A 573 3.68 13.06 -13.75
C ILE A 573 2.25 13.45 -14.12
N ILE A 574 1.98 13.50 -15.42
CA ILE A 574 0.63 13.52 -15.97
C ILE A 574 0.26 12.08 -16.33
N ASP A 575 -0.91 11.62 -15.90
CA ASP A 575 -1.47 10.33 -16.30
C ASP A 575 -1.66 10.26 -17.83
N PRO A 576 -0.98 9.35 -18.55
CA PRO A 576 -1.12 9.20 -20.01
C PRO A 576 -2.54 8.84 -20.47
N ASP A 577 -3.34 8.18 -19.61
CA ASP A 577 -4.73 7.81 -19.94
C ASP A 577 -5.68 9.00 -19.82
N ASN A 578 -5.31 10.00 -19.01
CA ASN A 578 -6.07 11.24 -18.79
C ASN A 578 -5.13 12.46 -18.87
N PRO A 579 -4.56 12.76 -20.05
CA PRO A 579 -3.44 13.67 -20.17
C PRO A 579 -3.87 15.14 -20.34
N LEU A 580 -4.97 15.56 -19.70
CA LEU A 580 -5.62 16.87 -19.86
C LEU A 580 -6.50 17.00 -21.12
N SER A 581 -6.91 15.88 -21.72
CA SER A 581 -7.83 15.90 -22.86
C SER A 581 -9.23 16.38 -22.44
N ASP A 582 -9.93 17.08 -23.35
CA ASP A 582 -11.25 17.68 -23.11
C ASP A 582 -11.26 18.75 -21.98
N CYS A 583 -10.10 19.21 -21.51
CA CYS A 583 -9.99 20.22 -20.46
C CYS A 583 -10.17 21.64 -20.99
N GLN A 584 -10.65 22.54 -20.13
CA GLN A 584 -10.86 23.96 -20.46
C GLN A 584 -10.03 24.84 -19.54
N PHE A 585 -9.15 25.66 -20.10
CA PHE A 585 -8.37 26.66 -19.37
C PHE A 585 -8.93 28.04 -19.67
N ARG A 586 -9.49 28.70 -18.65
CA ARG A 586 -10.14 30.01 -18.81
C ARG A 586 -9.72 31.01 -17.77
N TYR A 587 -9.62 32.28 -18.18
CA TYR A 587 -9.37 33.42 -17.29
C TYR A 587 -8.08 33.22 -16.48
N CYS A 588 -6.98 32.81 -17.12
CA CYS A 588 -5.70 32.56 -16.43
C CYS A 588 -4.81 33.82 -16.44
N GLU A 589 -3.91 33.95 -15.45
CA GLU A 589 -3.07 35.15 -15.31
C GLU A 589 -1.94 35.22 -16.35
N THR A 590 -0.86 34.46 -16.16
CA THR A 590 0.39 34.57 -16.93
C THR A 590 0.69 33.35 -17.82
N GLY A 591 -0.34 32.57 -18.12
CA GLY A 591 -0.29 31.34 -18.91
C GLY A 591 -1.27 30.30 -18.36
N MET A 592 -1.47 29.21 -19.11
CA MET A 592 -2.49 28.20 -18.77
C MET A 592 -1.84 26.88 -18.34
N LEU A 593 -0.81 26.44 -19.07
CA LEU A 593 -0.15 25.17 -18.83
C LEU A 593 1.37 25.33 -18.90
N TRP A 594 2.08 24.78 -17.93
CA TRP A 594 3.53 24.78 -17.88
C TRP A 594 4.04 23.37 -17.58
N VAL A 595 4.61 22.69 -18.57
CA VAL A 595 5.02 21.28 -18.46
C VAL A 595 6.53 21.12 -18.66
N GLU A 596 7.24 20.81 -17.56
CA GLU A 596 8.70 20.65 -17.54
C GLU A 596 9.16 19.22 -17.24
N ASN A 597 8.27 18.24 -17.42
CA ASN A 597 8.60 16.83 -17.29
C ASN A 597 9.09 16.21 -18.62
N GLY A 598 9.55 14.97 -18.57
CA GLY A 598 10.08 14.23 -19.72
C GLY A 598 9.05 13.38 -20.47
N GLN A 599 7.74 13.53 -20.21
CA GLN A 599 6.73 12.72 -20.89
C GLN A 599 6.46 13.21 -22.32
N THR A 600 6.11 12.29 -23.21
CA THR A 600 5.54 12.59 -24.53
C THR A 600 4.04 12.31 -24.48
N LEU A 601 3.22 13.34 -24.62
CA LEU A 601 1.77 13.26 -24.39
C LEU A 601 0.98 13.74 -25.61
N LEU A 602 -0.12 13.03 -25.90
CA LEU A 602 -1.12 13.45 -26.87
C LEU A 602 -2.35 13.99 -26.13
N ILE A 603 -2.61 15.28 -26.31
CA ILE A 603 -3.68 16.00 -25.62
C ILE A 603 -4.71 16.44 -26.66
N ARG A 604 -5.96 15.98 -26.51
CA ARG A 604 -7.03 16.23 -27.47
C ARG A 604 -8.06 17.22 -26.94
N ASN A 605 -8.61 18.04 -27.82
CA ASN A 605 -9.81 18.85 -27.57
C ASN A 605 -9.69 19.77 -26.33
N THR A 606 -8.49 20.31 -26.10
CA THR A 606 -8.24 21.25 -25.00
C THR A 606 -8.57 22.68 -25.43
N GLU A 607 -9.33 23.39 -24.61
CA GLU A 607 -9.65 24.80 -24.83
C GLU A 607 -8.64 25.72 -24.12
N PHE A 608 -8.11 26.69 -24.86
CA PHE A 608 -7.27 27.78 -24.35
C PHE A 608 -7.94 29.12 -24.62
N LEU A 609 -8.68 29.67 -23.64
CA LEU A 609 -9.46 30.91 -23.81
C LEU A 609 -9.12 31.97 -22.75
N SER A 610 -8.86 33.21 -23.19
CA SER A 610 -8.74 34.41 -22.34
C SER A 610 -7.63 34.35 -21.25
N PRO A 611 -6.34 34.39 -21.61
CA PRO A 611 -5.24 34.71 -20.70
C PRO A 611 -5.11 36.23 -20.51
N ALA A 612 -4.40 36.65 -19.46
CA ALA A 612 -4.14 38.08 -19.22
C ALA A 612 -3.02 38.66 -20.12
N SER A 613 -2.13 37.84 -20.71
CA SER A 613 -1.19 38.13 -21.83
C SER A 613 -0.07 37.06 -21.89
N GLY A 614 0.66 36.95 -23.01
CA GLY A 614 1.88 36.12 -23.13
C GLY A 614 1.67 34.73 -23.75
N TYR A 615 2.66 33.84 -23.55
CA TYR A 615 2.57 32.43 -23.95
C TYR A 615 1.63 31.67 -23.00
N ASN A 616 0.88 30.71 -23.53
CA ASN A 616 -0.16 29.95 -22.81
C ASN A 616 0.24 28.53 -22.50
N VAL A 617 1.12 27.95 -23.31
CA VAL A 617 1.74 26.65 -23.06
C VAL A 617 3.26 26.82 -23.02
N TYR A 618 3.90 26.30 -21.96
CA TYR A 618 5.34 26.36 -21.76
C TYR A 618 5.95 24.96 -21.72
N LYS A 619 7.01 24.78 -22.49
CA LYS A 619 7.91 23.62 -22.41
C LYS A 619 9.34 24.09 -22.66
N SER A 620 10.01 24.52 -21.61
CA SER A 620 11.35 25.12 -21.72
C SER A 620 12.49 24.10 -21.67
N VAL A 621 12.22 22.86 -21.23
CA VAL A 621 13.21 21.77 -21.25
C VAL A 621 13.29 21.05 -22.60
N ASP A 622 14.51 20.68 -22.98
CA ASP A 622 14.78 19.83 -24.15
C ASP A 622 14.55 18.33 -23.86
N ASN A 623 13.36 17.99 -23.36
CA ASN A 623 13.00 16.61 -23.00
C ASN A 623 11.48 16.38 -23.05
N GLY A 624 11.05 15.18 -23.51
CA GLY A 624 9.64 14.87 -23.74
C GLY A 624 9.01 15.67 -24.89
N GLY A 625 7.68 15.63 -24.99
CA GLY A 625 6.92 16.35 -26.03
C GLY A 625 5.44 16.53 -25.70
N LEU A 626 4.80 17.57 -26.22
CA LEU A 626 3.35 17.77 -26.12
C LEU A 626 2.76 17.89 -27.52
N THR A 627 1.82 17.01 -27.87
CA THR A 627 1.07 17.10 -29.12
C THR A 627 -0.37 17.50 -28.80
N PHE A 628 -0.79 18.69 -29.25
CA PHE A 628 -2.17 19.15 -29.13
C PHE A 628 -2.94 18.89 -30.42
N ARG A 629 -4.03 18.12 -30.33
CA ARG A 629 -4.99 17.91 -31.41
C ARG A 629 -6.36 18.47 -31.08
N ASP A 630 -7.00 19.04 -32.09
CA ASP A 630 -8.31 19.70 -31.94
C ASP A 630 -8.32 20.75 -30.81
N ALA A 631 -7.16 21.30 -30.44
CA ALA A 631 -7.10 22.36 -29.45
C ALA A 631 -7.71 23.63 -30.05
N PHE A 632 -8.50 24.34 -29.26
CA PHE A 632 -9.28 25.47 -29.74
C PHE A 632 -9.29 26.63 -28.74
N GLY A 633 -9.84 27.77 -29.17
CA GLY A 633 -9.84 29.03 -28.42
C GLY A 633 -8.80 30.01 -28.95
N ASP A 634 -9.02 31.30 -28.68
CA ASP A 634 -8.27 32.44 -29.26
C ASP A 634 -6.76 32.41 -28.98
N TYR A 635 -6.32 31.52 -28.09
CA TYR A 635 -4.97 31.42 -27.54
C TYR A 635 -4.35 30.03 -27.69
N SER A 636 -4.90 29.24 -28.61
CA SER A 636 -4.36 27.95 -29.05
C SER A 636 -3.44 28.12 -30.26
N GLY A 637 -2.44 27.24 -30.41
CA GLY A 637 -1.52 27.22 -31.55
C GLY A 637 -0.11 27.73 -31.25
N ALA A 638 0.80 27.47 -32.19
CA ALA A 638 2.24 27.76 -32.07
C ALA A 638 2.58 29.24 -31.82
N ALA A 639 1.69 30.17 -32.19
CA ALA A 639 1.88 31.60 -31.90
C ALA A 639 1.84 31.93 -30.40
N PHE A 640 1.30 31.02 -29.58
CA PHE A 640 1.05 31.23 -28.16
C PHE A 640 1.82 30.25 -27.28
N GLU A 641 2.89 29.66 -27.78
CA GLU A 641 3.73 28.73 -27.00
C GLU A 641 5.11 29.30 -26.70
N ASN A 642 5.67 28.89 -25.57
CA ASN A 642 7.09 29.05 -25.28
C ASN A 642 7.78 27.69 -25.42
N ASP A 643 8.30 27.44 -26.61
CA ASP A 643 8.94 26.18 -27.00
C ASP A 643 10.30 26.42 -27.68
N PRO A 644 11.36 26.73 -26.92
CA PRO A 644 12.69 26.98 -27.48
C PRO A 644 13.34 25.75 -28.14
N HIS A 645 12.76 24.55 -28.00
CA HIS A 645 13.34 23.28 -28.41
C HIS A 645 12.45 22.47 -29.37
N ASN A 646 11.38 23.04 -29.92
CA ASN A 646 10.43 22.37 -30.84
C ASN A 646 9.85 21.07 -30.26
N ARG A 647 9.44 21.10 -28.99
CA ARG A 647 8.84 19.99 -28.25
C ARG A 647 7.31 20.07 -28.14
N ILE A 648 6.68 21.13 -28.62
CA ILE A 648 5.24 21.29 -28.68
C ILE A 648 4.80 21.27 -30.16
N HIS A 649 3.76 20.49 -30.45
CA HIS A 649 3.22 20.32 -31.79
C HIS A 649 1.72 20.64 -31.79
N TRP A 650 1.28 21.49 -32.72
CA TRP A 650 -0.11 21.92 -32.89
C TRP A 650 -0.67 21.47 -34.24
N GLY A 651 -1.83 20.79 -34.23
CA GLY A 651 -2.62 20.50 -35.45
C GLY A 651 -2.36 19.13 -36.11
N ASP A 652 -2.91 18.97 -37.32
CA ASP A 652 -2.97 17.72 -38.11
C ASP A 652 -1.70 17.44 -38.94
N GLU A 653 -0.50 17.73 -38.44
CA GLU A 653 0.70 17.25 -39.14
C GLU A 653 0.79 15.73 -38.99
N PHE A 654 0.14 15.05 -39.95
CA PHE A 654 0.32 13.63 -40.17
C PHE A 654 1.78 13.40 -40.57
N ILE A 655 2.37 12.39 -39.94
CA ILE A 655 3.70 11.93 -40.24
C ILE A 655 3.66 11.01 -41.46
N THR A 656 4.74 10.98 -42.23
CA THR A 656 4.89 10.04 -43.36
C THR A 656 5.94 8.99 -43.04
N HIS A 657 5.53 7.73 -43.05
CA HIS A 657 6.42 6.57 -43.02
C HIS A 657 6.72 6.13 -44.46
N ASN A 658 7.96 6.34 -44.90
CA ASN A 658 8.42 5.93 -46.24
C ASN A 658 8.94 4.49 -46.18
N ILE A 659 8.14 3.54 -46.68
CA ILE A 659 8.45 2.11 -46.62
C ILE A 659 9.07 1.66 -47.95
N SER A 660 10.30 1.13 -47.92
CA SER A 660 10.95 0.58 -49.11
C SER A 660 10.50 -0.86 -49.36
N LEU A 661 9.95 -1.11 -50.55
CA LEU A 661 9.49 -2.44 -51.00
C LEU A 661 10.42 -2.95 -52.12
N PRO A 662 11.03 -4.14 -51.99
CA PRO A 662 11.82 -4.75 -53.06
C PRO A 662 10.91 -5.27 -54.19
N ALA A 663 11.48 -5.54 -55.37
CA ALA A 663 10.76 -6.27 -56.43
C ALA A 663 10.50 -7.72 -56.00
N GLY A 664 9.33 -8.27 -56.33
CA GLY A 664 8.91 -9.60 -55.87
C GLY A 664 8.10 -9.53 -54.57
N TRP A 665 8.06 -10.62 -53.81
CA TRP A 665 7.30 -10.70 -52.56
C TRP A 665 8.09 -10.16 -51.36
N SER A 666 7.41 -9.47 -50.44
CA SER A 666 7.96 -9.04 -49.14
C SER A 666 6.87 -8.92 -48.07
N GLY A 667 7.28 -8.75 -46.82
CA GLY A 667 6.39 -8.35 -45.73
C GLY A 667 6.19 -6.84 -45.71
N LEU A 668 4.99 -6.39 -45.35
CA LEU A 668 4.63 -4.98 -45.24
C LEU A 668 3.82 -4.74 -43.96
N SER A 669 4.24 -3.77 -43.17
CA SER A 669 3.46 -3.18 -42.08
C SER A 669 3.79 -1.69 -41.96
N SER A 670 3.12 -0.97 -41.06
CA SER A 670 3.42 0.44 -40.83
C SER A 670 3.33 0.77 -39.34
N SER A 671 4.28 1.55 -38.84
CA SER A 671 4.19 2.21 -37.53
C SER A 671 3.27 3.44 -37.54
N VAL A 672 2.61 3.68 -38.66
CA VAL A 672 1.74 4.83 -38.93
C VAL A 672 0.39 4.32 -39.44
N ILE A 673 -0.69 4.72 -38.77
CA ILE A 673 -2.07 4.45 -39.15
C ILE A 673 -2.43 5.40 -40.29
N PRO A 674 -2.71 4.91 -41.52
CA PRO A 674 -2.99 5.79 -42.66
C PRO A 674 -4.22 6.67 -42.43
N ASN A 675 -4.11 7.96 -42.71
CA ASN A 675 -5.25 8.89 -42.62
C ASN A 675 -6.31 8.67 -43.72
N GLN A 676 -5.92 8.04 -44.83
CA GLN A 676 -6.79 7.56 -45.88
C GLN A 676 -6.70 6.03 -45.97
N PRO A 677 -7.45 5.28 -45.15
CA PRO A 677 -7.19 3.87 -44.94
C PRO A 677 -7.66 2.96 -46.07
N ALA A 678 -8.44 3.42 -47.06
CA ALA A 678 -8.84 2.57 -48.18
C ALA A 678 -7.60 2.04 -48.93
N MET A 679 -7.51 0.73 -49.18
CA MET A 679 -6.33 0.12 -49.82
C MET A 679 -6.00 0.78 -51.16
N GLU A 680 -7.02 1.18 -51.92
CA GLU A 680 -6.87 1.92 -53.18
C GLU A 680 -6.15 3.26 -53.00
N ASN A 681 -6.41 3.97 -51.89
CA ASN A 681 -5.76 5.25 -51.58
C ASN A 681 -4.35 5.04 -51.01
N VAL A 682 -4.19 4.05 -50.12
CA VAL A 682 -2.88 3.74 -49.51
C VAL A 682 -1.87 3.37 -50.58
N PHE A 683 -2.25 2.52 -51.54
CA PHE A 683 -1.36 2.03 -52.58
C PHE A 683 -1.35 2.86 -53.87
N ALA A 684 -2.17 3.91 -53.99
CA ALA A 684 -2.18 4.80 -55.15
C ALA A 684 -0.79 5.33 -55.56
N PRO A 685 0.13 5.66 -54.62
CA PRO A 685 1.47 6.14 -55.00
C PRO A 685 2.36 5.11 -55.71
N ILE A 686 2.04 3.81 -55.63
CA ILE A 686 2.81 2.70 -56.23
C ILE A 686 1.91 1.79 -57.09
N SER A 687 0.85 2.35 -57.67
CA SER A 687 -0.15 1.57 -58.42
C SER A 687 0.43 0.86 -59.65
N ASP A 688 1.49 1.40 -60.25
CA ASP A 688 2.14 0.83 -61.44
C ASP A 688 3.02 -0.38 -61.05
N GLU A 689 3.57 -0.38 -59.83
CA GLU A 689 4.42 -1.45 -59.33
C GLU A 689 3.64 -2.52 -58.55
N LEU A 690 2.53 -2.19 -57.90
CA LEU A 690 1.78 -3.12 -57.05
C LEU A 690 1.13 -4.25 -57.87
N ILE A 691 1.46 -5.50 -57.54
CA ILE A 691 0.77 -6.68 -58.08
C ILE A 691 -0.35 -7.10 -57.13
N ILE A 692 -0.03 -7.41 -55.87
CA ILE A 692 -1.01 -7.92 -54.89
C ILE A 692 -0.56 -7.63 -53.45
N ALA A 693 -1.50 -7.36 -52.54
CA ALA A 693 -1.28 -7.35 -51.09
C ALA A 693 -2.26 -8.32 -50.41
N GLN A 694 -1.80 -9.12 -49.43
CA GLN A 694 -2.61 -10.16 -48.79
C GLN A 694 -2.41 -10.21 -47.28
N THR A 695 -3.51 -10.36 -46.54
CA THR A 695 -3.46 -10.80 -45.13
C THR A 695 -3.37 -12.33 -45.07
N MET A 696 -3.62 -12.93 -43.91
CA MET A 696 -3.76 -14.39 -43.80
C MET A 696 -5.01 -14.93 -44.54
N ALA A 697 -6.05 -14.09 -44.73
CA ALA A 697 -7.35 -14.54 -45.26
C ALA A 697 -7.91 -13.69 -46.42
N GLN A 698 -7.46 -12.45 -46.59
CA GLN A 698 -8.00 -11.49 -47.55
C GLN A 698 -6.91 -10.99 -48.51
N MET A 699 -7.32 -10.41 -49.64
CA MET A 699 -6.40 -9.88 -50.65
C MET A 699 -6.90 -8.59 -51.31
N TYR A 700 -5.94 -7.79 -51.75
CA TYR A 700 -6.10 -6.65 -52.64
C TYR A 700 -5.24 -6.92 -53.88
N TYR A 701 -5.90 -7.21 -55.01
CA TYR A 701 -5.29 -7.51 -56.30
C TYR A 701 -5.87 -6.57 -57.37
N PRO A 702 -5.32 -5.35 -57.51
CA PRO A 702 -5.90 -4.32 -58.38
C PRO A 702 -5.98 -4.74 -59.85
N GLY A 703 -4.95 -5.42 -60.38
CA GLY A 703 -4.94 -5.92 -61.76
C GLY A 703 -6.03 -6.96 -62.09
N GLN A 704 -6.66 -7.56 -61.08
CA GLN A 704 -7.78 -8.50 -61.23
C GLN A 704 -9.12 -7.91 -60.73
N ASN A 705 -9.15 -6.62 -60.35
CA ASN A 705 -10.29 -5.95 -59.72
C ASN A 705 -10.82 -6.66 -58.45
N VAL A 706 -9.93 -7.23 -57.64
CA VAL A 706 -10.30 -7.89 -56.37
C VAL A 706 -9.84 -7.04 -55.19
N ASN A 707 -10.76 -6.65 -54.32
CA ASN A 707 -10.45 -6.02 -53.03
C ASN A 707 -11.35 -6.62 -51.94
N THR A 708 -10.85 -7.63 -51.22
CA THR A 708 -11.55 -8.23 -50.08
C THR A 708 -11.04 -7.74 -48.73
N ILE A 709 -9.99 -6.92 -48.72
CA ILE A 709 -9.43 -6.27 -47.51
C ILE A 709 -10.25 -5.01 -47.15
N GLY A 710 -10.60 -4.20 -48.15
CA GLY A 710 -11.29 -2.92 -47.96
C GLY A 710 -10.34 -1.84 -47.47
N ASN A 711 -10.24 -1.69 -46.15
CA ASN A 711 -9.41 -0.67 -45.50
C ASN A 711 -8.18 -1.31 -44.83
N TRP A 712 -7.07 -0.57 -44.82
CA TRP A 712 -5.95 -0.77 -43.92
C TRP A 712 -6.42 -0.61 -42.48
N VAL A 713 -6.21 -1.64 -41.67
CA VAL A 713 -6.59 -1.65 -40.25
C VAL A 713 -5.36 -1.32 -39.40
N SER A 714 -5.54 -0.60 -38.28
CA SER A 714 -4.45 -0.39 -37.31
C SER A 714 -3.85 -1.74 -36.87
N GLN A 715 -2.54 -1.77 -36.66
CA GLN A 715 -1.75 -2.99 -36.37
C GLN A 715 -1.97 -4.14 -37.38
N SER A 716 -2.23 -3.85 -38.66
CA SER A 716 -2.29 -4.87 -39.71
C SER A 716 -0.93 -5.10 -40.38
N ALA A 717 -0.76 -6.31 -40.91
CA ALA A 717 0.41 -6.72 -41.64
C ALA A 717 0.02 -7.51 -42.90
N TYR A 718 0.87 -7.41 -43.94
CA TYR A 718 0.57 -7.90 -45.27
C TYR A 718 1.76 -8.65 -45.89
N LYS A 719 1.46 -9.66 -46.70
CA LYS A 719 2.35 -10.15 -47.76
C LYS A 719 2.09 -9.29 -49.00
N VAL A 720 3.09 -8.58 -49.51
CA VAL A 720 2.94 -7.71 -50.67
C VAL A 720 3.86 -8.17 -51.80
N LYS A 721 3.39 -8.08 -53.06
CA LYS A 721 4.20 -8.35 -54.26
C LYS A 721 4.22 -7.12 -55.16
N THR A 722 5.40 -6.72 -55.60
CA THR A 722 5.60 -5.63 -56.57
C THR A 722 6.37 -6.12 -57.81
N SER A 723 6.18 -5.45 -58.94
CA SER A 723 6.86 -5.75 -60.21
C SER A 723 8.28 -5.17 -60.28
N ALA A 724 8.55 -4.10 -59.54
CA ALA A 724 9.84 -3.44 -59.39
C ALA A 724 9.99 -2.87 -57.97
N ALA A 725 11.22 -2.57 -57.55
CA ALA A 725 11.47 -1.96 -56.25
C ALA A 725 10.92 -0.53 -56.21
N CYS A 726 10.17 -0.17 -55.16
CA CYS A 726 9.51 1.11 -55.01
C CYS A 726 9.46 1.56 -53.54
N THR A 727 9.00 2.79 -53.30
CA THR A 727 8.79 3.32 -51.95
C THR A 727 7.32 3.67 -51.78
N LEU A 728 6.68 3.08 -50.76
CA LEU A 728 5.31 3.36 -50.36
C LEU A 728 5.29 4.43 -49.25
N PRO A 729 4.84 5.66 -49.51
CA PRO A 729 4.65 6.67 -48.47
C PRO A 729 3.30 6.46 -47.76
N VAL A 730 3.33 6.06 -46.49
CA VAL A 730 2.13 5.96 -45.64
C VAL A 730 2.06 7.19 -44.76
N THR A 731 1.07 8.06 -45.00
CA THR A 731 0.87 9.29 -44.22
C THR A 731 -0.28 9.13 -43.23
N GLY A 732 -0.07 9.51 -41.98
CA GLY A 732 -1.08 9.38 -40.94
C GLY A 732 -0.54 9.60 -39.53
N GLU A 733 -1.03 8.86 -38.55
CA GLU A 733 -0.67 9.03 -37.14
C GLU A 733 0.23 7.91 -36.65
N TYR A 734 1.16 8.14 -35.71
CA TYR A 734 1.90 7.03 -35.09
C TYR A 734 0.92 6.05 -34.44
N GLU A 735 1.23 4.76 -34.53
CA GLU A 735 0.57 3.76 -33.70
C GLU A 735 0.90 4.03 -32.23
N SER A 736 -0.14 4.28 -31.42
CA SER A 736 0.03 4.60 -29.99
C SER A 736 0.07 3.35 -29.13
N ASP A 737 -0.61 2.28 -29.57
CA ASP A 737 -0.57 0.99 -28.91
C ASP A 737 0.57 0.16 -29.51
N LEU A 738 1.66 0.08 -28.76
CA LEU A 738 2.86 -0.66 -29.14
C LEU A 738 2.80 -2.16 -28.74
N THR A 739 1.64 -2.63 -28.29
CA THR A 739 1.41 -4.04 -27.95
C THR A 739 0.55 -4.70 -29.03
N VAL A 740 1.03 -5.83 -29.57
CA VAL A 740 0.33 -6.57 -30.63
C VAL A 740 -0.12 -7.91 -30.09
N SER A 741 -1.44 -8.11 -30.06
CA SER A 741 -2.03 -9.39 -29.67
C SER A 741 -2.07 -10.36 -30.85
N LEU A 742 -1.53 -11.56 -30.66
CA LEU A 742 -1.50 -12.62 -31.67
C LEU A 742 -2.26 -13.86 -31.18
N ASN A 743 -2.94 -14.54 -32.09
CA ASN A 743 -3.63 -15.80 -31.81
C ASN A 743 -2.64 -16.97 -31.81
N ALA A 744 -3.04 -18.09 -31.19
CA ALA A 744 -2.35 -19.37 -31.36
C ALA A 744 -2.30 -19.77 -32.85
N GLY A 745 -1.20 -20.36 -33.28
CA GLY A 745 -0.94 -20.67 -34.68
C GLY A 745 -0.18 -19.56 -35.42
N TRP A 746 -0.17 -19.65 -36.75
CA TRP A 746 0.54 -18.68 -37.60
C TRP A 746 -0.20 -17.35 -37.68
N SER A 747 0.52 -16.27 -37.41
CA SER A 747 0.09 -14.88 -37.56
C SER A 747 1.12 -14.07 -38.36
N LEU A 748 0.69 -12.94 -38.93
CA LEU A 748 1.60 -11.90 -39.42
C LEU A 748 1.76 -10.85 -38.32
N LEU A 749 3.00 -10.65 -37.86
CA LEU A 749 3.35 -9.62 -36.89
C LEU A 749 3.70 -8.31 -37.63
N PRO A 750 2.94 -7.22 -37.43
CA PRO A 750 3.36 -5.88 -37.82
C PRO A 750 4.48 -5.35 -36.90
N VAL A 751 5.33 -4.47 -37.44
CA VAL A 751 6.23 -3.66 -36.62
C VAL A 751 5.58 -2.30 -36.42
N VAL A 752 4.88 -2.17 -35.28
CA VAL A 752 4.10 -0.98 -34.90
C VAL A 752 4.97 0.16 -34.35
N SER A 753 6.22 -0.13 -33.99
CA SER A 753 7.19 0.85 -33.52
C SER A 753 7.85 1.61 -34.70
N PRO A 754 8.11 2.93 -34.58
CA PRO A 754 8.88 3.69 -35.57
C PRO A 754 10.38 3.39 -35.52
N VAL A 755 10.81 2.51 -34.61
CA VAL A 755 12.18 2.10 -34.39
C VAL A 755 12.24 0.57 -34.38
N GLY A 756 13.21 0.00 -35.09
CA GLY A 756 13.42 -1.45 -35.08
C GLY A 756 13.83 -1.99 -33.70
N ALA A 757 13.56 -3.27 -33.47
CA ALA A 757 13.89 -3.95 -32.22
C ALA A 757 14.82 -5.13 -32.49
N ASP A 758 15.67 -5.46 -31.52
CA ASP A 758 16.46 -6.68 -31.58
C ASP A 758 15.53 -7.90 -31.47
N ALA A 759 15.73 -8.89 -32.34
CA ALA A 759 14.85 -10.05 -32.37
C ALA A 759 14.95 -10.85 -31.07
N ASP A 760 16.13 -10.98 -30.46
CA ASP A 760 16.31 -11.73 -29.20
C ASP A 760 15.64 -10.99 -28.04
N ASP A 761 15.90 -9.68 -27.91
CA ASP A 761 15.32 -8.86 -26.85
C ASP A 761 13.78 -8.78 -26.94
N LEU A 762 13.23 -8.70 -28.15
CA LEU A 762 11.78 -8.62 -28.36
C LEU A 762 11.09 -9.95 -28.10
N PHE A 763 11.62 -11.03 -28.70
CA PHE A 763 10.93 -12.30 -28.74
C PHE A 763 11.20 -13.18 -27.52
N SER A 764 12.27 -12.96 -26.77
CA SER A 764 12.51 -13.64 -25.48
C SER A 764 11.47 -13.29 -24.41
N LEU A 765 10.70 -12.22 -24.59
CA LEU A 765 9.62 -11.80 -23.70
C LEU A 765 8.28 -12.50 -24.00
N VAL A 766 8.22 -13.31 -25.06
CA VAL A 766 6.99 -13.97 -25.53
C VAL A 766 7.08 -15.47 -25.25
N ASP A 767 6.62 -15.89 -24.08
CA ASP A 767 6.75 -17.27 -23.59
C ASP A 767 6.18 -18.34 -24.56
N ALA A 768 5.13 -18.00 -25.32
CA ALA A 768 4.44 -18.93 -26.23
C ALA A 768 5.08 -19.05 -27.63
N LEU A 769 6.22 -18.39 -27.88
CA LEU A 769 6.82 -18.32 -29.21
C LEU A 769 7.51 -19.62 -29.64
N VAL A 770 7.15 -20.11 -30.84
CA VAL A 770 7.86 -21.22 -31.50
C VAL A 770 8.94 -20.69 -32.45
N ILE A 771 8.55 -19.82 -33.38
CA ILE A 771 9.42 -19.28 -34.44
C ILE A 771 8.89 -17.94 -34.95
N ALA A 772 9.80 -17.03 -35.28
CA ALA A 772 9.54 -15.83 -36.06
C ALA A 772 10.41 -15.82 -37.32
N LYS A 773 9.85 -15.51 -38.50
CA LYS A 773 10.60 -15.52 -39.77
C LYS A 773 10.16 -14.43 -40.74
N ASP A 774 11.05 -14.06 -41.66
CA ASP A 774 10.75 -13.13 -42.74
C ASP A 774 9.56 -13.59 -43.59
N VAL A 775 8.79 -12.62 -44.09
CA VAL A 775 7.85 -12.84 -45.19
C VAL A 775 8.64 -12.80 -46.50
N ALA A 776 8.71 -13.93 -47.20
CA ALA A 776 9.47 -14.10 -48.45
C ALA A 776 10.97 -13.78 -48.33
N GLY A 777 11.56 -14.05 -47.16
CA GLY A 777 12.98 -13.91 -46.90
C GLY A 777 13.58 -15.16 -46.23
N THR A 778 14.79 -15.02 -45.70
CA THR A 778 15.56 -16.13 -45.09
C THR A 778 15.89 -15.89 -43.62
N GLY A 779 15.60 -14.71 -43.07
CA GLY A 779 15.78 -14.40 -41.65
C GLY A 779 14.83 -15.24 -40.78
N VAL A 780 15.40 -15.89 -39.77
CA VAL A 780 14.69 -16.77 -38.83
C VAL A 780 15.18 -16.52 -37.41
N TYR A 781 14.25 -16.36 -36.48
CA TYR A 781 14.45 -16.46 -35.04
C TYR A 781 13.72 -17.70 -34.54
N TRP A 782 14.48 -18.69 -34.08
CA TRP A 782 13.98 -19.98 -33.62
C TRP A 782 14.71 -20.39 -32.33
N PRO A 783 14.17 -20.01 -31.16
CA PRO A 783 14.89 -20.14 -29.89
C PRO A 783 15.20 -21.59 -29.51
N GLU A 784 14.28 -22.54 -29.74
CA GLU A 784 14.49 -23.96 -29.41
C GLU A 784 15.67 -24.59 -30.16
N HIS A 785 15.93 -24.14 -31.39
CA HIS A 785 17.10 -24.58 -32.17
C HIS A 785 18.30 -23.64 -32.07
N GLY A 786 18.24 -22.60 -31.23
CA GLY A 786 19.33 -21.63 -31.06
C GLY A 786 19.69 -20.89 -32.35
N ILE A 787 18.71 -20.58 -33.20
CA ILE A 787 18.91 -19.88 -34.48
C ILE A 787 18.39 -18.45 -34.36
N ASN A 788 19.23 -17.46 -34.65
CA ASN A 788 18.84 -16.06 -34.75
C ASN A 788 19.54 -15.38 -35.95
N THR A 789 19.09 -15.72 -37.15
CA THR A 789 19.52 -15.05 -38.39
C THR A 789 18.63 -13.85 -38.74
N LEU A 790 17.49 -13.71 -38.07
CA LEU A 790 16.60 -12.56 -38.21
C LEU A 790 17.25 -11.28 -37.65
N GLN A 791 17.89 -11.39 -36.48
CA GLN A 791 18.65 -10.36 -35.75
C GLN A 791 17.85 -9.11 -35.34
N VAL A 792 17.13 -8.48 -36.25
CA VAL A 792 16.40 -7.23 -36.04
C VAL A 792 15.05 -7.30 -36.75
N VAL A 793 13.99 -6.85 -36.08
CA VAL A 793 12.71 -6.56 -36.71
C VAL A 793 12.62 -5.07 -37.04
N GLU A 794 12.43 -4.76 -38.32
CA GLU A 794 12.47 -3.38 -38.84
C GLU A 794 11.08 -2.79 -39.13
N PRO A 795 10.86 -1.48 -38.85
CA PRO A 795 9.64 -0.78 -39.25
C PRO A 795 9.45 -0.84 -40.76
N GLY A 796 8.19 -1.00 -41.20
CA GLY A 796 7.87 -1.15 -42.62
C GLY A 796 7.79 -2.60 -43.09
N LYS A 797 8.38 -3.55 -42.34
CA LYS A 797 8.34 -4.99 -42.63
C LYS A 797 7.31 -5.73 -41.78
N ALA A 798 6.96 -6.94 -42.18
CA ALA A 798 6.14 -7.85 -41.40
C ALA A 798 6.82 -9.22 -41.33
N TYR A 799 6.53 -9.97 -40.26
CA TYR A 799 7.14 -11.27 -40.00
C TYR A 799 6.06 -12.32 -39.74
N PHE A 800 6.28 -13.55 -40.19
CA PHE A 800 5.46 -14.68 -39.75
C PHE A 800 5.87 -15.09 -38.35
N VAL A 801 4.90 -15.21 -37.45
CA VAL A 801 5.10 -15.64 -36.07
C VAL A 801 4.18 -16.83 -35.79
N LEU A 802 4.71 -17.88 -35.19
CA LEU A 802 3.97 -19.05 -34.74
C LEU A 802 3.98 -19.11 -33.22
N LEU A 803 2.79 -19.07 -32.60
CA LEU A 803 2.62 -19.23 -31.16
C LEU A 803 1.90 -20.55 -30.81
N THR A 804 2.26 -21.15 -29.68
CA THR A 804 1.55 -22.33 -29.14
C THR A 804 0.20 -21.97 -28.52
N GLU A 805 0.07 -20.76 -28.00
CA GLU A 805 -1.15 -20.19 -27.41
C GLU A 805 -1.20 -18.67 -27.69
N PRO A 806 -2.36 -17.99 -27.52
CA PRO A 806 -2.43 -16.55 -27.75
C PRO A 806 -1.44 -15.79 -26.87
N GLY A 807 -0.76 -14.79 -27.42
CA GLY A 807 0.29 -14.04 -26.74
C GLY A 807 0.37 -12.59 -27.21
N VAL A 808 1.17 -11.79 -26.50
CA VAL A 808 1.36 -10.36 -26.79
C VAL A 808 2.83 -10.12 -27.12
N VAL A 809 3.08 -9.40 -28.22
CA VAL A 809 4.40 -8.86 -28.57
C VAL A 809 4.42 -7.38 -28.21
N ASP A 810 5.28 -6.97 -27.27
CA ASP A 810 5.36 -5.60 -26.75
C ASP A 810 6.61 -4.88 -27.26
N PHE A 811 6.42 -3.82 -28.04
CA PHE A 811 7.50 -2.97 -28.55
C PHE A 811 7.83 -1.79 -27.61
N THR A 812 7.19 -1.67 -26.45
CA THR A 812 7.36 -0.56 -25.51
C THR A 812 8.80 -0.51 -24.96
N GLY A 813 9.43 0.67 -25.02
CA GLY A 813 10.77 0.88 -24.48
C GLY A 813 11.92 0.31 -25.31
N MET A 814 11.63 -0.34 -26.45
CA MET A 814 12.64 -0.81 -27.39
C MET A 814 13.43 0.38 -27.95
N LYS A 815 14.76 0.28 -27.93
CA LYS A 815 15.66 1.39 -28.29
C LYS A 815 16.20 1.23 -29.70
N LYS A 816 16.44 2.37 -30.35
CA LYS A 816 17.16 2.41 -31.63
C LYS A 816 18.57 1.85 -31.41
N LEU A 817 18.88 0.75 -32.07
CA LEU A 817 20.22 0.17 -32.07
C LEU A 817 21.22 1.24 -32.55
N THR A 818 22.06 1.72 -31.62
CA THR A 818 22.97 2.87 -31.83
C THR A 818 24.27 2.45 -32.51
N VAL A 819 24.53 1.15 -32.52
CA VAL A 819 25.56 0.50 -33.31
C VAL A 819 24.79 -0.38 -34.27
N ALA A 820 25.01 -0.24 -35.57
CA ALA A 820 24.62 -1.29 -36.49
C ALA A 820 25.29 -2.57 -35.97
N LYS A 821 24.53 -3.49 -35.34
CA LYS A 821 24.99 -4.89 -35.27
C LYS A 821 25.40 -5.17 -36.70
N ASN A 822 26.68 -5.51 -36.94
CA ASN A 822 27.16 -5.81 -38.28
C ASN A 822 26.16 -6.79 -38.85
N LEU A 823 25.26 -6.29 -39.71
CA LEU A 823 24.33 -7.09 -40.46
C LEU A 823 25.24 -7.78 -41.46
N THR A 824 25.92 -8.83 -41.02
CA THR A 824 26.19 -9.93 -41.90
C THR A 824 24.82 -10.54 -42.20
N GLN A 825 23.96 -9.82 -42.94
CA GLN A 825 23.36 -10.45 -44.10
C GLN A 825 24.49 -11.29 -44.68
N GLN A 826 24.26 -12.60 -44.81
CA GLN A 826 25.20 -13.50 -45.48
C GLN A 826 25.57 -12.86 -46.83
N THR A 827 26.59 -12.01 -46.82
CA THR A 827 27.17 -11.41 -48.00
C THR A 827 28.06 -12.53 -48.46
N LEU A 828 27.50 -13.32 -49.38
CA LEU A 828 28.20 -14.31 -50.17
C LEU A 828 29.37 -13.64 -50.87
N THR A 829 30.47 -13.55 -50.16
CA THR A 829 31.78 -13.38 -50.76
C THR A 829 32.51 -14.66 -50.43
N VAL A 830 32.34 -15.66 -51.30
CA VAL A 830 33.20 -16.83 -51.31
C VAL A 830 34.61 -16.32 -51.66
N PRO A 831 35.65 -16.57 -50.83
CA PRO A 831 36.97 -15.99 -51.05
C PRO A 831 37.71 -16.47 -52.32
N HIS A 832 37.20 -17.43 -53.11
CA HIS A 832 37.93 -17.92 -54.29
C HIS A 832 37.13 -18.50 -55.47
N VAL A 833 35.84 -18.19 -55.62
CA VAL A 833 35.09 -18.50 -56.86
C VAL A 833 34.48 -17.19 -57.38
N ARG A 834 34.81 -16.78 -58.61
CA ARG A 834 34.29 -15.54 -59.20
C ARG A 834 32.84 -15.71 -59.62
N ASP A 835 31.97 -14.98 -58.91
CA ASP A 835 30.62 -14.50 -59.28
C ASP A 835 29.46 -15.52 -59.33
N GLU A 836 29.27 -16.26 -58.24
CA GLU A 836 27.97 -16.85 -57.89
C GLU A 836 27.53 -16.32 -56.52
N THR A 837 27.00 -15.10 -56.49
CA THR A 837 26.06 -14.72 -55.43
C THR A 837 24.83 -15.65 -55.50
N LEU A 838 24.05 -15.76 -54.42
CA LEU A 838 22.75 -16.49 -54.36
C LEU A 838 21.84 -16.26 -55.60
N SER A 839 22.02 -15.14 -56.31
CA SER A 839 21.36 -14.81 -57.57
C SER A 839 21.63 -15.77 -58.74
N GLY A 840 22.77 -16.49 -58.77
CA GLY A 840 23.06 -17.49 -59.82
C GLY A 840 22.16 -18.73 -59.76
N LEU A 841 21.59 -19.02 -58.59
CA LEU A 841 20.69 -20.15 -58.35
C LEU A 841 19.23 -19.88 -58.80
N ASN A 842 18.91 -18.66 -59.23
CA ASN A 842 17.58 -18.23 -59.68
C ASN A 842 16.42 -18.61 -58.73
N ILE A 843 16.69 -18.64 -57.41
CA ILE A 843 15.69 -18.97 -56.40
C ILE A 843 14.62 -17.86 -56.36
N ARG A 844 13.35 -18.25 -56.53
CA ARG A 844 12.23 -17.32 -56.39
C ARG A 844 11.75 -17.28 -54.95
N GLN A 845 11.89 -16.14 -54.31
CA GLN A 845 11.43 -15.95 -52.95
C GLN A 845 9.93 -15.66 -52.93
N THR A 846 9.18 -16.52 -52.23
CA THR A 846 7.73 -16.42 -52.06
C THR A 846 7.38 -16.47 -50.57
N PRO A 847 6.21 -15.97 -50.13
CA PRO A 847 5.82 -16.04 -48.73
C PRO A 847 5.46 -17.47 -48.30
N LEU A 848 5.26 -18.38 -49.25
CA LEU A 848 5.04 -19.80 -49.04
C LEU A 848 6.38 -20.47 -48.75
N THR A 849 6.63 -20.85 -47.50
CA THR A 849 7.96 -21.32 -47.08
C THR A 849 7.89 -22.57 -46.23
N HIS A 850 8.83 -23.49 -46.41
CA HIS A 850 9.14 -24.56 -45.45
C HIS A 850 10.49 -24.26 -44.84
N THR A 851 10.57 -24.15 -43.52
CA THR A 851 11.82 -23.84 -42.80
C THR A 851 12.40 -25.10 -42.16
N ILE A 852 13.66 -25.41 -42.46
CA ILE A 852 14.36 -26.61 -42.00
C ILE A 852 15.54 -26.22 -41.11
N ALA A 853 15.55 -26.71 -39.88
CA ALA A 853 16.68 -26.55 -38.96
C ALA A 853 17.77 -27.61 -39.22
N PHE A 854 19.00 -27.14 -39.34
CA PHE A 854 20.22 -27.94 -39.45
C PHE A 854 21.07 -27.70 -38.21
N PRO A 855 20.99 -28.57 -37.19
CA PRO A 855 21.85 -28.48 -36.02
C PRO A 855 23.33 -28.59 -36.39
N ARG A 856 24.21 -27.87 -35.68
CA ARG A 856 25.65 -27.84 -35.94
C ARG A 856 26.29 -29.24 -35.91
N PHE A 857 25.76 -30.15 -35.10
CA PHE A 857 26.33 -31.49 -34.95
C PHE A 857 26.12 -32.38 -36.18
N VAL A 858 25.11 -32.12 -37.02
CA VAL A 858 24.91 -32.88 -38.27
C VAL A 858 25.80 -32.38 -39.41
N THR A 859 26.29 -31.14 -39.35
CA THR A 859 27.16 -30.50 -40.34
C THR A 859 28.64 -30.52 -39.94
N THR A 860 29.08 -31.55 -39.19
CA THR A 860 30.48 -31.65 -38.69
C THR A 860 31.52 -31.83 -39.79
N ASP A 861 31.14 -32.46 -40.90
CA ASP A 861 32.01 -32.72 -42.05
C ASP A 861 32.02 -31.60 -43.10
N PHE A 862 31.33 -30.48 -42.86
CA PHE A 862 31.26 -29.36 -43.80
C PHE A 862 32.26 -28.26 -43.42
N ASP A 863 32.96 -27.73 -44.41
CA ASP A 863 33.79 -26.54 -44.25
C ASP A 863 32.90 -25.30 -44.16
N GLU A 864 33.30 -24.33 -43.33
CA GLU A 864 32.66 -23.02 -43.27
C GLU A 864 32.67 -22.37 -44.67
N GLY A 865 31.52 -21.87 -45.12
CA GLY A 865 31.32 -21.38 -46.49
C GLY A 865 30.70 -22.40 -47.45
N SER A 866 30.55 -23.66 -47.05
CA SER A 866 29.77 -24.66 -47.83
C SER A 866 28.32 -24.20 -48.01
N ILE A 867 27.73 -24.43 -49.17
CA ILE A 867 26.37 -24.02 -49.53
C ILE A 867 25.47 -25.25 -49.55
N ILE A 868 24.42 -25.24 -48.73
CA ILE A 868 23.38 -26.29 -48.74
C ILE A 868 22.22 -25.77 -49.58
N THR A 869 21.82 -26.53 -50.60
CA THR A 869 20.73 -26.19 -51.54
C THR A 869 19.61 -27.20 -51.47
N ILE A 870 18.37 -26.74 -51.71
CA ILE A 870 17.16 -27.56 -51.80
C ILE A 870 16.66 -27.54 -53.24
N TYR A 871 16.32 -28.71 -53.78
CA TYR A 871 15.73 -28.87 -55.09
C TYR A 871 14.33 -29.49 -55.02
N ASN A 872 13.49 -29.08 -55.97
CA ASN A 872 12.23 -29.76 -56.26
C ASN A 872 12.46 -31.00 -57.16
N GLN A 873 11.42 -31.80 -57.43
CA GLN A 873 11.49 -33.01 -58.26
C GLN A 873 11.90 -32.72 -59.72
N GLN A 874 11.76 -31.48 -60.18
CA GLN A 874 12.17 -31.03 -61.52
C GLN A 874 13.64 -30.57 -61.57
N GLY A 875 14.34 -30.58 -60.43
CA GLY A 875 15.73 -30.13 -60.32
C GLY A 875 15.89 -28.61 -60.26
N LEU A 876 14.83 -27.85 -59.98
CA LEU A 876 14.90 -26.41 -59.72
C LEU A 876 15.38 -26.15 -58.29
N CYS A 877 16.35 -25.25 -58.11
CA CYS A 877 16.81 -24.83 -56.79
C CYS A 877 15.76 -23.92 -56.14
N CYS A 878 15.18 -24.34 -55.03
CA CYS A 878 14.09 -23.64 -54.33
C CYS A 878 14.50 -23.09 -52.96
N GLY A 879 15.76 -23.24 -52.56
CA GLY A 879 16.28 -22.71 -51.31
C GLY A 879 17.77 -22.93 -51.20
N ALA A 880 18.48 -22.05 -50.52
CA ALA A 880 19.90 -22.21 -50.26
C ALA A 880 20.32 -21.45 -49.01
N ALA A 881 21.34 -21.96 -48.32
CA ALA A 881 21.94 -21.28 -47.19
C ALA A 881 23.42 -21.68 -47.00
N ILE A 882 24.22 -20.74 -46.51
CA ILE A 882 25.65 -20.95 -46.27
C ILE A 882 25.84 -21.49 -44.87
N PHE A 883 26.66 -22.53 -44.76
CA PHE A 883 27.11 -23.04 -43.50
C PHE A 883 28.18 -22.12 -42.88
N GLN A 884 27.86 -21.53 -41.73
CA GLN A 884 28.74 -20.59 -41.01
C GLN A 884 29.25 -21.19 -39.69
N ASN A 885 29.52 -22.50 -39.66
CA ASN A 885 30.01 -23.19 -38.47
C ASN A 885 29.08 -23.08 -37.23
N GLN A 886 27.78 -22.86 -37.43
CA GLN A 886 26.74 -22.73 -36.40
C GLN A 886 25.44 -23.45 -36.81
N ASN A 887 24.44 -23.47 -35.92
CA ASN A 887 23.09 -23.96 -36.27
C ASN A 887 22.54 -23.12 -37.42
N LEU A 888 21.92 -23.78 -38.40
CA LEU A 888 21.50 -23.16 -39.64
C LEU A 888 19.99 -23.34 -39.84
N ALA A 889 19.31 -22.28 -40.28
CA ALA A 889 17.97 -22.40 -40.87
C ALA A 889 18.08 -22.32 -42.39
N LEU A 890 17.47 -23.29 -43.07
CA LEU A 890 17.37 -23.33 -44.53
C LEU A 890 15.89 -23.19 -44.93
N THR A 891 15.59 -22.17 -45.72
CA THR A 891 14.23 -21.88 -46.18
C THR A 891 14.03 -22.39 -47.60
N ALA A 892 13.11 -23.34 -47.79
CA ALA A 892 12.58 -23.71 -49.09
C ALA A 892 11.40 -22.80 -49.45
N PHE A 893 11.38 -22.28 -50.67
CA PHE A 893 10.32 -21.43 -51.21
C PHE A 893 9.36 -22.24 -52.08
N GLY A 894 8.07 -22.05 -51.84
CA GLY A 894 6.98 -22.68 -52.56
C GLY A 894 6.68 -21.97 -53.87
N ASP A 895 5.95 -22.67 -54.74
CA ASP A 895 5.50 -22.20 -56.05
C ASP A 895 4.67 -20.91 -55.94
N ASP A 896 4.96 -19.91 -56.78
CA ASP A 896 4.26 -18.63 -56.74
C ASP A 896 2.88 -18.74 -57.41
N PRO A 897 1.77 -18.63 -56.64
CA PRO A 897 0.42 -18.82 -57.18
C PRO A 897 -0.01 -17.70 -58.14
N THR A 898 0.78 -16.63 -58.27
CA THR A 898 0.52 -15.52 -59.20
C THR A 898 1.21 -15.69 -60.54
N THR A 899 2.02 -16.75 -60.72
CA THR A 899 2.64 -17.06 -62.01
C THR A 899 2.09 -18.36 -62.60
N PRO A 900 2.08 -18.51 -63.95
CA PRO A 900 1.61 -19.73 -64.58
C PRO A 900 2.66 -20.86 -64.64
N ALA A 901 3.93 -20.58 -64.31
CA ALA A 901 5.01 -21.56 -64.38
C ALA A 901 5.33 -22.08 -62.98
N ILE A 902 5.67 -23.37 -62.86
CA ILE A 902 6.16 -23.91 -61.58
C ILE A 902 7.55 -23.33 -61.33
N ASP A 903 7.65 -22.45 -60.35
CA ASP A 903 8.84 -21.66 -60.05
C ASP A 903 9.32 -21.76 -58.60
N GLY A 904 8.72 -22.69 -57.84
CA GLY A 904 9.12 -23.10 -56.51
C GLY A 904 8.71 -24.56 -56.22
N MET A 905 8.58 -24.91 -54.94
CA MET A 905 8.13 -26.23 -54.50
C MET A 905 6.61 -26.33 -54.43
N THR A 906 6.06 -27.47 -54.82
CA THR A 906 4.62 -27.77 -54.70
C THR A 906 4.31 -28.56 -53.43
N GLU A 907 3.08 -28.43 -52.91
CA GLU A 907 2.65 -29.11 -51.67
C GLU A 907 2.83 -30.64 -51.78
N GLY A 908 3.48 -31.25 -50.79
CA GLY A 908 3.72 -32.70 -50.72
C GLY A 908 4.96 -33.20 -51.48
N GLU A 909 5.67 -32.33 -52.18
CA GLU A 909 6.88 -32.67 -52.95
C GLU A 909 8.09 -32.97 -52.02
N PRO A 910 8.91 -34.01 -52.26
CA PRO A 910 10.04 -34.33 -51.39
C PRO A 910 11.13 -33.26 -51.47
N LEU A 911 11.70 -32.92 -50.31
CA LEU A 911 12.83 -32.01 -50.15
C LEU A 911 14.13 -32.76 -50.53
N GLN A 912 14.77 -32.35 -51.63
CA GLN A 912 16.05 -32.93 -52.09
C GLN A 912 17.20 -32.00 -51.79
N PHE A 913 18.23 -32.48 -51.09
CA PHE A 913 19.33 -31.62 -50.61
C PHE A 913 20.65 -31.94 -51.32
N ARG A 914 21.42 -30.89 -51.59
CA ARG A 914 22.83 -31.00 -52.00
C ARG A 914 23.69 -30.07 -51.14
N VAL A 915 24.95 -30.46 -50.95
CA VAL A 915 26.01 -29.56 -50.43
C VAL A 915 26.99 -29.28 -51.55
N PHE A 916 27.33 -28.01 -51.73
CA PHE A 916 28.40 -27.56 -52.60
C PHE A 916 29.49 -26.93 -51.74
N ASN A 917 30.73 -27.38 -51.90
CA ASN A 917 31.88 -26.77 -51.27
C ASN A 917 32.57 -25.86 -52.29
N PRO A 918 32.47 -24.52 -52.16
CA PRO A 918 33.04 -23.59 -53.13
C PRO A 918 34.57 -23.63 -53.20
N GLU A 919 35.26 -24.04 -52.14
CA GLU A 919 36.74 -24.12 -52.13
C GLU A 919 37.25 -25.29 -52.97
N THR A 920 36.52 -26.41 -52.97
CA THR A 920 36.90 -27.62 -53.71
C THR A 920 36.18 -27.76 -55.06
N GLY A 921 35.11 -26.98 -55.28
CA GLY A 921 34.25 -27.06 -56.47
C GLY A 921 33.41 -28.33 -56.56
N LYS A 922 33.29 -29.10 -55.45
CA LYS A 922 32.57 -30.38 -55.42
C LYS A 922 31.15 -30.23 -54.89
N ALA A 923 30.23 -30.99 -55.48
CA ALA A 923 28.84 -31.09 -55.06
C ALA A 923 28.46 -32.54 -54.74
N PHE A 924 27.75 -32.73 -53.62
CA PHE A 924 27.28 -34.05 -53.17
C PHE A 924 25.80 -33.99 -52.82
N ALA A 925 25.06 -35.05 -53.14
CA ALA A 925 23.68 -35.20 -52.65
C ALA A 925 23.67 -35.67 -51.18
N LEU A 926 22.71 -35.14 -50.42
CA LEU A 926 22.55 -35.41 -49.00
C LEU A 926 21.32 -36.30 -48.77
N GLU A 927 21.50 -37.37 -48.01
CA GLU A 927 20.41 -38.18 -47.48
C GLU A 927 20.10 -37.72 -46.05
N ILE A 928 18.85 -37.33 -45.80
CA ILE A 928 18.41 -36.69 -44.55
C ILE A 928 17.49 -37.64 -43.78
N VAL A 929 17.80 -37.84 -42.50
CA VAL A 929 16.89 -38.38 -41.49
C VAL A 929 16.33 -37.21 -40.69
N TYR A 930 15.01 -37.06 -40.69
CA TYR A 930 14.32 -35.96 -40.02
C TYR A 930 14.10 -36.26 -38.53
N ASP A 931 13.95 -35.20 -37.74
CA ASP A 931 13.54 -35.32 -36.34
C ASP A 931 12.05 -35.59 -36.23
N ASP A 932 11.68 -36.74 -35.64
CA ASP A 932 10.30 -37.17 -35.45
C ASP A 932 9.52 -36.28 -34.45
N GLN A 933 10.19 -35.37 -33.73
CA GLN A 933 9.53 -34.38 -32.87
C GLN A 933 9.02 -33.16 -33.65
N MET A 934 9.40 -33.00 -34.91
CA MET A 934 8.99 -31.88 -35.74
C MET A 934 7.65 -32.13 -36.44
N PRO A 935 6.84 -31.08 -36.70
CA PRO A 935 5.54 -31.24 -37.33
C PRO A 935 5.59 -31.86 -38.74
N GLN A 936 6.70 -31.67 -39.47
CA GLN A 936 6.93 -32.22 -40.80
C GLN A 936 8.28 -32.93 -40.90
N GLY A 937 8.35 -33.87 -41.86
CA GLY A 937 9.58 -34.52 -42.31
C GLY A 937 9.95 -34.06 -43.72
N GLY A 938 10.44 -34.96 -44.57
CA GLY A 938 11.03 -34.61 -45.86
C GLY A 938 10.13 -34.22 -47.01
N ALA A 939 8.90 -33.76 -46.77
CA ALA A 939 8.00 -33.26 -47.80
C ALA A 939 7.73 -31.75 -47.59
N PHE A 940 7.68 -31.00 -48.68
CA PHE A 940 7.31 -29.60 -48.66
C PHE A 940 5.87 -29.43 -48.20
N VAL A 941 5.66 -28.54 -47.23
CA VAL A 941 4.36 -28.17 -46.69
C VAL A 941 4.40 -26.66 -46.52
N ASN A 942 3.36 -25.97 -46.96
CA ASN A 942 3.27 -24.53 -46.80
C ASN A 942 3.32 -24.13 -45.31
N HIS A 943 4.27 -23.26 -44.97
CA HIS A 943 4.60 -22.90 -43.58
C HIS A 943 5.09 -24.08 -42.72
N GLY A 944 5.56 -25.15 -43.36
CA GLY A 944 6.08 -26.35 -42.71
C GLY A 944 7.38 -26.08 -41.95
N LEU A 945 7.57 -26.86 -40.89
CA LEU A 945 8.75 -26.85 -40.03
C LEU A 945 9.32 -28.26 -39.92
N SER A 946 10.59 -28.41 -40.26
CA SER A 946 11.36 -29.65 -40.12
C SER A 946 12.68 -29.41 -39.41
N ALA A 947 13.28 -30.47 -38.86
CA ALA A 947 14.65 -30.44 -38.35
C ALA A 947 15.41 -31.70 -38.77
N VAL A 948 16.71 -31.56 -38.99
CA VAL A 948 17.59 -32.68 -39.37
C VAL A 948 18.15 -33.36 -38.13
N LYS A 949 17.92 -34.67 -38.02
CA LYS A 949 18.42 -35.54 -36.93
C LYS A 949 19.73 -36.23 -37.29
N GLU A 950 19.85 -36.72 -38.52
CA GLU A 950 21.05 -37.34 -39.06
C GLU A 950 21.17 -37.00 -40.55
N MET A 951 22.40 -36.86 -41.04
CA MET A 951 22.69 -36.56 -42.44
C MET A 951 23.81 -37.45 -42.94
N LYS A 952 23.67 -37.97 -44.17
CA LYS A 952 24.71 -38.74 -44.85
C LYS A 952 25.05 -38.10 -46.19
N VAL A 953 26.35 -37.92 -46.44
CA VAL A 953 26.86 -37.50 -47.75
C VAL A 953 26.98 -38.73 -48.64
N THR A 954 26.31 -38.71 -49.80
CA THR A 954 26.39 -39.81 -50.77
C THR A 954 27.65 -39.67 -51.63
N CYS A 955 28.27 -40.80 -52.03
CA CYS A 955 29.58 -40.84 -52.68
C CYS A 955 29.59 -40.56 -54.21
N MET A 956 28.58 -39.88 -54.75
CA MET A 956 28.57 -39.46 -56.16
C MET A 956 29.01 -37.99 -56.26
N ASP A 957 30.23 -37.76 -56.75
CA ASP A 957 30.68 -36.45 -57.28
C ASP A 957 29.84 -36.16 -58.53
N GLU A 958 28.80 -35.34 -58.43
CA GLU A 958 28.12 -34.77 -59.60
C GLU A 958 28.88 -33.51 -60.01
N ILE A 959 29.89 -33.64 -60.89
CA ILE A 959 30.61 -32.50 -61.47
C ILE A 959 29.62 -31.68 -62.31
N ALA A 960 29.23 -30.51 -61.82
CA ALA A 960 28.55 -29.49 -62.62
C ALA A 960 29.59 -28.83 -63.55
N ASP A 961 29.44 -29.08 -64.85
CA ASP A 961 30.30 -28.64 -65.95
C ASP A 961 30.18 -27.12 -66.19
N LEU A 962 31.23 -26.36 -65.86
CA LEU A 962 31.33 -24.89 -66.06
C LEU A 962 32.57 -24.48 -66.88
N GLY A 963 33.07 -25.33 -67.77
CA GLY A 963 34.28 -25.07 -68.58
C GLY A 963 34.06 -24.33 -69.92
N LEU A 964 35.09 -23.60 -70.39
CA LEU A 964 35.17 -23.03 -71.75
C LEU A 964 35.29 -24.17 -72.79
N HIS A 965 34.22 -24.43 -73.56
CA HIS A 965 34.24 -25.48 -74.58
C HIS A 965 34.92 -25.02 -75.88
N VAL A 966 35.99 -25.73 -76.26
CA VAL A 966 36.72 -25.54 -77.52
C VAL A 966 36.54 -26.78 -78.39
N SER A 967 36.11 -26.59 -79.62
CA SER A 967 36.00 -27.68 -80.61
C SER A 967 36.87 -27.40 -81.82
N VAL A 968 37.64 -28.40 -82.23
CA VAL A 968 38.56 -28.33 -83.37
C VAL A 968 38.16 -29.34 -84.44
N TYR A 969 37.93 -28.88 -85.67
CA TYR A 969 37.50 -29.73 -86.78
C TYR A 969 38.09 -29.29 -88.15
N PRO A 970 38.44 -30.22 -89.05
CA PRO A 970 38.62 -31.65 -88.80
C PRO A 970 39.87 -31.88 -87.94
N ASN A 971 39.85 -32.89 -87.08
CA ASN A 971 41.01 -33.28 -86.30
C ASN A 971 40.97 -34.81 -86.07
N PRO A 972 41.80 -35.61 -86.78
CA PRO A 972 42.97 -35.22 -87.56
C PRO A 972 42.70 -34.43 -88.87
N SER A 973 43.67 -33.67 -89.35
CA SER A 973 43.62 -32.86 -90.59
C SER A 973 44.92 -32.96 -91.41
N SER A 974 44.89 -32.53 -92.68
CA SER A 974 46.09 -32.38 -93.55
C SER A 974 46.94 -31.14 -93.21
N GLY A 975 46.53 -30.36 -92.21
CA GLY A 975 47.25 -29.17 -91.75
C GLY A 975 46.35 -28.01 -91.36
N VAL A 976 45.13 -27.92 -91.91
CA VAL A 976 44.20 -26.81 -91.65
C VAL A 976 43.12 -27.24 -90.64
N PHE A 977 42.95 -26.47 -89.57
CA PHE A 977 41.97 -26.72 -88.50
C PHE A 977 41.04 -25.51 -88.36
N GLN A 978 39.74 -25.76 -88.25
CA GLN A 978 38.77 -24.77 -87.78
C GLN A 978 38.59 -24.96 -86.28
N VAL A 979 38.76 -23.88 -85.53
CA VAL A 979 38.60 -23.84 -84.08
C VAL A 979 37.39 -22.97 -83.79
N SER A 980 36.42 -23.52 -83.07
CA SER A 980 35.29 -22.76 -82.53
C SER A 980 35.26 -22.84 -81.01
N THR A 981 34.99 -21.71 -80.39
CA THR A 981 34.82 -21.55 -78.95
C THR A 981 33.37 -21.16 -78.70
N LEU A 982 32.60 -21.94 -77.94
CA LEU A 982 31.22 -21.55 -77.61
C LEU A 982 31.22 -20.50 -76.49
N PRO A 983 30.45 -19.41 -76.60
CA PRO A 983 30.50 -18.34 -75.61
C PRO A 983 29.86 -18.74 -74.29
N VAL A 984 30.53 -18.36 -73.20
CA VAL A 984 29.92 -18.09 -71.90
C VAL A 984 28.82 -17.03 -72.13
N ARG A 985 27.66 -17.17 -71.51
CA ARG A 985 26.53 -16.22 -71.64
C ARG A 985 27.03 -14.76 -71.55
N GLN A 986 26.78 -14.00 -72.61
CA GLN A 986 26.97 -12.55 -72.75
C GLN A 986 28.37 -11.99 -72.42
N LEU A 987 29.29 -12.05 -73.40
CA LEU A 987 30.41 -11.09 -73.48
C LEU A 987 29.89 -9.78 -74.10
N ALA A 988 29.62 -8.77 -73.27
CA ALA A 988 29.42 -7.38 -73.73
C ALA A 988 30.75 -6.63 -73.95
N ASP A 989 31.88 -7.34 -73.94
CA ASP A 989 33.23 -6.77 -74.01
C ASP A 989 34.01 -7.49 -75.13
N GLN A 990 34.47 -6.72 -76.12
CA GLN A 990 35.23 -7.21 -77.29
C GLN A 990 36.72 -7.50 -77.00
N SER A 991 37.12 -7.81 -75.77
CA SER A 991 38.49 -8.27 -75.52
C SER A 991 38.66 -9.70 -76.05
N GLY A 992 39.57 -9.90 -77.01
CA GLY A 992 39.82 -11.20 -77.64
C GLY A 992 40.47 -12.22 -76.71
N PHE A 993 40.87 -13.36 -77.26
CA PHE A 993 41.62 -14.42 -76.58
C PHE A 993 42.94 -14.69 -77.32
N ASP A 994 43.97 -15.09 -76.56
CA ASP A 994 45.28 -15.45 -77.09
C ASP A 994 45.37 -16.96 -77.27
N TRP A 995 46.11 -17.42 -78.28
CA TRP A 995 46.39 -18.84 -78.46
C TRP A 995 47.82 -19.10 -78.92
N GLU A 996 48.36 -20.25 -78.54
CA GLU A 996 49.69 -20.74 -78.93
C GLU A 996 49.64 -22.22 -79.29
N ILE A 997 50.42 -22.63 -80.29
CA ILE A 997 50.57 -24.03 -80.70
C ILE A 997 51.99 -24.46 -80.39
N SER A 998 52.13 -25.60 -79.73
CA SER A 998 53.42 -26.23 -79.46
C SER A 998 53.51 -27.62 -80.09
N ASN A 999 54.71 -28.05 -80.43
CA ASN A 999 54.97 -29.45 -80.80
C ASN A 999 55.11 -30.33 -79.55
N THR A 1000 55.25 -31.66 -79.72
CA THR A 1000 55.38 -32.61 -78.60
C THR A 1000 56.61 -32.40 -77.69
N HIS A 1001 57.58 -31.57 -78.09
CA HIS A 1001 58.75 -31.21 -77.30
C HIS A 1001 58.56 -29.87 -76.57
N GLY A 1002 57.37 -29.27 -76.63
CA GLY A 1002 57.02 -28.02 -75.94
C GLY A 1002 57.54 -26.74 -76.62
N SER A 1003 58.15 -26.86 -77.82
CA SER A 1003 58.55 -25.68 -78.59
C SER A 1003 57.32 -25.06 -79.28
N ILE A 1004 57.13 -23.75 -79.12
CA ILE A 1004 56.02 -23.01 -79.74
C ILE A 1004 56.29 -22.86 -81.25
N VAL A 1005 55.33 -23.27 -82.07
CA VAL A 1005 55.41 -23.29 -83.54
C VAL A 1005 54.48 -22.27 -84.21
N ALA A 1006 53.43 -21.80 -83.51
CA ALA A 1006 52.57 -20.71 -83.96
C ALA A 1006 51.89 -20.02 -82.75
N THR A 1007 51.55 -18.74 -82.87
CA THR A 1007 50.76 -17.99 -81.87
C THR A 1007 49.82 -17.02 -82.58
N GLY A 1008 48.73 -16.62 -81.95
CA GLY A 1008 47.85 -15.57 -82.44
C GLY A 1008 46.91 -15.04 -81.36
N ASP A 1009 46.22 -13.95 -81.68
CA ASP A 1009 45.20 -13.31 -80.88
C ASP A 1009 43.95 -13.09 -81.75
N ASN A 1010 42.79 -13.52 -81.25
CA ASN A 1010 41.55 -13.51 -82.03
C ASN A 1010 40.39 -12.96 -81.20
N HIS A 1011 39.53 -12.17 -81.85
CA HIS A 1011 38.36 -11.55 -81.24
C HIS A 1011 37.03 -12.18 -81.73
N SER A 1012 37.11 -13.30 -82.44
CA SER A 1012 35.95 -14.00 -82.99
C SER A 1012 35.88 -15.43 -82.46
N GLU A 1013 34.67 -15.89 -82.16
CA GLU A 1013 34.33 -17.21 -81.60
C GLU A 1013 34.65 -18.40 -82.54
N ALA A 1014 35.04 -18.13 -83.79
CA ALA A 1014 35.53 -19.14 -84.71
C ALA A 1014 36.71 -18.60 -85.54
N PHE A 1015 37.78 -19.38 -85.67
CA PHE A 1015 38.99 -19.01 -86.40
C PHE A 1015 39.73 -20.22 -87.00
N THR A 1016 40.59 -19.97 -87.97
CA THR A 1016 41.34 -21.01 -88.69
C THR A 1016 42.80 -21.02 -88.28
N ILE A 1017 43.34 -22.22 -88.09
CA ILE A 1017 44.75 -22.49 -87.84
C ILE A 1017 45.30 -23.31 -89.01
N ASP A 1018 46.37 -22.84 -89.66
CA ASP A 1018 47.02 -23.55 -90.76
C ASP A 1018 48.45 -24.00 -90.38
N LEU A 1019 48.63 -25.32 -90.28
CA LEU A 1019 49.87 -26.03 -90.03
C LEU A 1019 50.31 -26.88 -91.24
N SER A 1020 49.77 -26.65 -92.44
CA SER A 1020 50.01 -27.50 -93.63
C SER A 1020 51.48 -27.57 -94.07
N ASN A 1021 52.28 -26.56 -93.71
CA ASN A 1021 53.71 -26.51 -93.98
C ASN A 1021 54.59 -27.07 -92.84
N HIS A 1022 53.97 -27.60 -91.77
CA HIS A 1022 54.68 -28.21 -90.65
C HIS A 1022 54.72 -29.74 -90.77
N PRO A 1023 55.73 -30.42 -90.19
CA PRO A 1023 55.83 -31.88 -90.26
C PRO A 1023 54.59 -32.59 -89.72
N LYS A 1024 54.22 -33.72 -90.35
CA LYS A 1024 53.14 -34.60 -89.88
C LYS A 1024 53.42 -35.06 -88.45
N GLY A 1025 52.43 -34.94 -87.56
CA GLY A 1025 52.61 -35.19 -86.14
C GLY A 1025 51.53 -34.58 -85.25
N ILE A 1026 51.75 -34.69 -83.93
CA ILE A 1026 50.86 -34.15 -82.91
C ILE A 1026 51.36 -32.76 -82.49
N TYR A 1027 50.42 -31.82 -82.38
CA TYR A 1027 50.61 -30.48 -81.85
C TYR A 1027 49.59 -30.23 -80.73
N PHE A 1028 49.83 -29.21 -79.91
CA PHE A 1028 48.94 -28.80 -78.82
C PHE A 1028 48.59 -27.33 -78.97
N LEU A 1029 47.31 -27.04 -79.19
CA LEU A 1029 46.73 -25.71 -79.19
C LEU A 1029 46.35 -25.33 -77.77
N LYS A 1030 46.97 -24.29 -77.23
CA LYS A 1030 46.61 -23.71 -75.94
C LYS A 1030 45.93 -22.37 -76.16
N ILE A 1031 44.72 -22.21 -75.63
CA ILE A 1031 43.95 -20.96 -75.67
C ILE A 1031 43.91 -20.36 -74.27
N LYS A 1032 44.14 -19.04 -74.16
CA LYS A 1032 44.19 -18.27 -72.92
C LYS A 1032 43.22 -17.08 -73.01
N HIS A 1033 42.34 -16.92 -72.02
CA HIS A 1033 41.48 -15.74 -71.92
C HIS A 1033 41.23 -15.36 -70.46
N ARG A 1034 41.61 -14.13 -70.08
CA ARG A 1034 41.36 -13.53 -68.76
C ARG A 1034 41.64 -14.45 -67.55
N GLY A 1035 42.71 -15.25 -67.63
CA GLY A 1035 43.16 -16.16 -66.57
C GLY A 1035 42.75 -17.63 -66.76
N TRP A 1036 41.83 -17.93 -67.69
CA TRP A 1036 41.48 -19.30 -68.09
C TRP A 1036 42.47 -19.81 -69.14
N GLN A 1037 42.82 -21.10 -69.07
CA GLN A 1037 43.62 -21.79 -70.09
C GLN A 1037 43.02 -23.16 -70.40
N THR A 1038 42.92 -23.51 -71.67
CA THR A 1038 42.60 -24.87 -72.12
C THR A 1038 43.59 -25.31 -73.20
N VAL A 1039 43.80 -26.62 -73.32
CA VAL A 1039 44.75 -27.20 -74.28
C VAL A 1039 44.07 -28.32 -75.07
N GLU A 1040 43.97 -28.12 -76.38
CA GLU A 1040 43.45 -29.08 -77.33
C GLU A 1040 44.56 -29.71 -78.16
N LYS A 1041 44.47 -31.03 -78.38
CA LYS A 1041 45.44 -31.76 -79.20
C LYS A 1041 45.07 -31.62 -80.67
N LEU A 1042 45.99 -31.17 -81.53
CA LEU A 1042 45.85 -31.14 -82.98
C LEU A 1042 46.68 -32.26 -83.63
N VAL A 1043 46.15 -32.94 -84.65
CA VAL A 1043 46.85 -34.02 -85.36
C VAL A 1043 46.96 -33.71 -86.85
N VAL A 1044 48.18 -33.43 -87.32
CA VAL A 1044 48.49 -33.18 -88.74
C VAL A 1044 48.94 -34.50 -89.39
N GLN A 1045 48.24 -34.98 -90.42
CA GLN A 1045 48.44 -36.29 -91.05
C GLN A 1045 49.05 -36.30 -92.43
#